data_AF-J1H263-F1
#
_entry.id   AF-J1H263-F1
#
_cell.length_a   1.000
_cell.length_b   1.000
_cell.length_c   1.000
_cell.angle_alpha   90.00
_cell.angle_beta   90.00
_cell.angle_gamma   90.00
#
_symmetry.space_group_name_H-M   'P 1'
#
loop_
_entity.id
_entity.type
_entity.pdbx_description
1 polymer ?
#
loop_
_entity_poly.entity_id
_entity_poly.type
_entity_poly.pdbx_seq_one_letter_code
_entity_poly.pdbx_strand_id
1 'polypeptide(L)'
;MRASTPLKVLCAVCAAVTVGASAIALAPPAAQAAPTEVSGAVLQWGMNAETGSAGFAPGTCNFFGAGAAGDSGGGQWPNSPARDEAGEYVVSAKTGQELWRAQQGSVSILKPDANGAYAPITWADKCTTRTGQRTDTNGAVSEAVVRIEGGTGSLDPATGSATISWKGSWTVVFYSGMTYWSANDPVLTVENGVGTLTATASGFGASMSDPDAKPTPLTPRKVTLATLKDVTVTDKGLTVVPEYRGVEVTSPANAVPQARTGADWGSWPQDFVDFQGETGQHSYWYSSGSSVDARKPPSPLAVAVPGNGGDAPAPDPAPQPTPTTPAPTPTAPDPAPTTPAPSPTTPGPAPSGKDGGSLSDATLRWSMSDEANSGAYNGDCNFLSAGVAASTGSSRPWDSSFYSASSGNVSIVKADGAGGWTGATWENHCLDAAGNKVRSNDLHANTGSQVVVTGGKGTVAADGATRIEWKGSWTVAFYGGMNYWSVTDPVLDVDASGSGTLTATASGYGADRNDTSVWLPLPTQKVTLATLNGVDVRAAASASGFTHTPDYLGVSVQVGSSVAKQAARTSDNAEYWGSFPQDFVTYQEKTGQSSYWYTSGGTRDAAKKAAPLTVAYTASFTTPSSTNDGVAGARGRGAASARGSASRASSGSGTAAQKNSTAAGRRSASAGPSAPPVPVALGPDTGPVEAGGYTVNRVSAARGLRDSAGRIALGAGVMTAGSGLPLLLGWLIRRQLGLDPRAVVLR
;
A
#
# COMPACT_ATOMS: atom_id res chain seq x y z
N MET A 1 -42.33 -67.80 -38.19
CA MET A 1 -43.38 -68.78 -37.87
C MET A 1 -44.73 -68.05 -37.79
N ARG A 2 -45.84 -68.79 -37.75
CA ARG A 2 -47.26 -68.38 -37.64
C ARG A 2 -47.57 -67.19 -36.69
N ALA A 3 -48.63 -66.38 -36.85
CA ALA A 3 -49.58 -66.18 -37.97
C ALA A 3 -50.54 -64.97 -37.71
N SER A 4 -51.18 -64.49 -38.80
CA SER A 4 -52.56 -63.95 -38.93
C SER A 4 -53.10 -62.76 -38.09
N THR A 5 -53.55 -61.74 -38.84
CA THR A 5 -54.67 -60.78 -38.67
C THR A 5 -56.07 -61.46 -38.44
N PRO A 6 -57.24 -60.77 -38.31
CA PRO A 6 -57.55 -59.31 -38.30
C PRO A 6 -58.58 -58.81 -37.23
N LEU A 7 -58.78 -57.47 -37.24
CA LEU A 7 -60.03 -56.69 -37.10
C LEU A 7 -61.35 -57.37 -36.63
N LYS A 8 -62.07 -56.71 -35.72
CA LYS A 8 -63.56 -56.75 -35.63
C LYS A 8 -64.15 -55.35 -35.46
N VAL A 9 -65.30 -55.12 -36.11
CA VAL A 9 -66.14 -53.91 -36.02
C VAL A 9 -67.46 -54.31 -35.34
N LEU A 10 -68.08 -53.39 -34.57
CA LEU A 10 -69.50 -53.49 -34.25
C LEU A 10 -70.10 -52.08 -34.05
N CYS A 11 -71.27 -51.83 -34.65
CA CYS A 11 -72.03 -50.59 -34.51
C CYS A 11 -73.50 -50.90 -34.17
N ALA A 12 -73.99 -50.33 -33.07
CA ALA A 12 -75.39 -50.05 -32.73
C ALA A 12 -75.35 -49.00 -31.60
N VAL A 13 -75.94 -47.79 -31.66
CA VAL A 13 -77.22 -47.30 -32.18
C VAL A 13 -78.42 -47.73 -31.33
N CYS A 14 -78.74 -46.96 -30.28
CA CYS A 14 -80.05 -46.28 -30.16
C CYS A 14 -80.19 -45.31 -28.95
N ALA A 15 -80.80 -44.15 -29.22
CA ALA A 15 -81.69 -43.34 -28.38
C ALA A 15 -81.40 -43.02 -26.88
N ALA A 16 -80.93 -41.79 -26.66
CA ALA A 16 -81.54 -40.74 -25.82
C ALA A 16 -81.95 -41.01 -24.34
N VAL A 17 -81.26 -40.34 -23.41
CA VAL A 17 -81.82 -39.85 -22.12
C VAL A 17 -81.48 -38.36 -21.96
N THR A 18 -82.33 -37.65 -21.22
CA THR A 18 -82.48 -36.19 -21.06
C THR A 18 -81.23 -35.34 -20.76
N VAL A 19 -81.32 -34.06 -21.13
CA VAL A 19 -80.44 -32.95 -20.73
C VAL A 19 -80.21 -32.92 -19.21
N GLY A 20 -78.95 -32.94 -18.80
CA GLY A 20 -78.50 -32.52 -17.47
C GLY A 20 -77.41 -31.46 -17.64
N ALA A 21 -77.73 -30.19 -17.41
CA ALA A 21 -76.83 -29.07 -17.65
C ALA A 21 -75.80 -28.88 -16.50
N SER A 22 -74.94 -29.88 -16.30
CA SER A 22 -73.79 -29.79 -15.40
C SER A 22 -72.69 -28.95 -16.06
N ALA A 23 -72.79 -27.63 -15.91
CA ALA A 23 -71.72 -26.71 -16.25
C ALA A 23 -70.50 -26.98 -15.35
N ILE A 24 -69.60 -27.86 -15.79
CA ILE A 24 -68.25 -27.93 -15.25
C ILE A 24 -67.57 -26.62 -15.64
N ALA A 25 -67.62 -25.66 -14.73
CA ALA A 25 -66.82 -24.46 -14.82
C ALA A 25 -65.35 -24.87 -14.70
N LEU A 26 -64.73 -25.10 -15.86
CA LEU A 26 -63.29 -24.95 -16.01
C LEU A 26 -63.00 -23.52 -15.56
N ALA A 27 -62.48 -23.38 -14.34
CA ALA A 27 -61.95 -22.11 -13.88
C ALA A 27 -60.93 -21.65 -14.92
N PRO A 28 -61.01 -20.42 -15.44
CA PRO A 28 -59.95 -19.92 -16.30
C PRO A 28 -58.62 -20.04 -15.54
N PRO A 29 -57.51 -20.39 -16.22
CA PRO A 29 -56.20 -20.36 -15.57
C PRO A 29 -56.04 -18.99 -14.90
N ALA A 30 -55.69 -18.99 -13.62
CA ALA A 30 -55.66 -17.77 -12.82
C ALA A 30 -54.84 -16.72 -13.57
N ALA A 31 -55.47 -15.59 -13.90
CA ALA A 31 -54.90 -14.60 -14.79
C ALA A 31 -53.56 -14.13 -14.22
N GLN A 32 -52.47 -14.59 -14.83
CA GLN A 32 -51.13 -14.23 -14.40
C GLN A 32 -51.02 -12.72 -14.50
N ALA A 33 -50.68 -12.07 -13.39
CA ALA A 33 -50.46 -10.64 -13.37
C ALA A 33 -49.39 -10.33 -14.43
N ALA A 34 -49.73 -9.47 -15.40
CA ALA A 34 -48.77 -9.08 -16.42
C ALA A 34 -47.55 -8.42 -15.75
N PRO A 35 -46.33 -8.57 -16.32
CA PRO A 35 -45.16 -7.86 -15.84
C PRO A 35 -45.47 -6.37 -15.68
N THR A 36 -45.13 -5.84 -14.51
CA THR A 36 -45.32 -4.42 -14.20
C THR A 36 -44.29 -3.63 -15.01
N GLU A 37 -44.75 -2.89 -16.00
CA GLU A 37 -43.92 -1.90 -16.71
C GLU A 37 -43.46 -0.83 -15.72
N VAL A 38 -42.15 -0.54 -15.75
CA VAL A 38 -41.47 0.35 -14.83
C VAL A 38 -40.87 1.53 -15.60
N SER A 39 -41.12 2.73 -15.09
CA SER A 39 -40.41 3.94 -15.48
C SER A 39 -40.02 4.72 -14.23
N GLY A 40 -38.84 5.35 -14.25
CA GLY A 40 -38.31 6.05 -13.08
C GLY A 40 -37.70 5.13 -12.01
N ALA A 41 -37.28 3.91 -12.38
CA ALA A 41 -36.56 3.02 -11.46
C ALA A 41 -35.26 3.68 -10.97
N VAL A 42 -34.93 3.49 -9.70
CA VAL A 42 -33.73 4.04 -9.07
C VAL A 42 -32.82 2.90 -8.62
N LEU A 43 -31.63 2.80 -9.23
CA LEU A 43 -30.55 1.93 -8.76
C LEU A 43 -29.75 2.66 -7.68
N GLN A 44 -29.45 2.00 -6.56
CA GLN A 44 -28.56 2.51 -5.53
C GLN A 44 -27.59 1.41 -5.06
N TRP A 45 -26.28 1.70 -5.08
CA TRP A 45 -25.25 0.72 -4.70
C TRP A 45 -23.95 1.38 -4.25
N GLY A 46 -23.33 0.86 -3.18
CA GLY A 46 -22.00 1.28 -2.71
C GLY A 46 -20.84 0.41 -3.20
N MET A 47 -21.10 -0.55 -4.10
CA MET A 47 -20.16 -1.59 -4.55
C MET A 47 -19.56 -2.43 -3.41
N ASN A 48 -18.57 -1.95 -2.66
CA ASN A 48 -17.97 -2.60 -1.49
C ASN A 48 -17.30 -1.57 -0.55
N ALA A 49 -16.91 -1.99 0.65
CA ALA A 49 -16.24 -1.12 1.62
C ALA A 49 -14.86 -0.65 1.12
N GLU A 50 -14.16 -1.46 0.33
CA GLU A 50 -12.86 -1.12 -0.28
C GLU A 50 -12.95 0.17 -1.12
N THR A 51 -14.02 0.32 -1.91
CA THR A 51 -14.26 1.49 -2.79
C THR A 51 -14.49 2.80 -2.03
N GLY A 52 -14.88 2.75 -0.75
CA GLY A 52 -15.02 3.91 0.12
C GLY A 52 -13.86 4.12 1.12
N SER A 53 -12.77 3.36 1.01
CA SER A 53 -11.71 3.33 2.04
C SER A 53 -10.48 4.17 1.70
N ALA A 54 -9.48 4.25 2.60
CA ALA A 54 -8.17 4.75 2.18
C ALA A 54 -7.42 3.71 1.34
N GLY A 55 -6.83 4.17 0.23
CA GLY A 55 -5.80 3.41 -0.48
C GLY A 55 -4.52 3.32 0.36
N PHE A 56 -3.60 2.43 -0.01
CA PHE A 56 -2.34 2.22 0.74
C PHE A 56 -1.21 3.23 0.43
N ALA A 57 -1.31 4.03 -0.63
CA ALA A 57 -0.36 5.13 -0.85
C ALA A 57 -0.67 6.31 0.10
N PRO A 58 0.34 7.08 0.57
CA PRO A 58 0.10 8.23 1.45
C PRO A 58 -0.84 9.28 0.84
N GLY A 59 -1.70 9.88 1.67
CA GLY A 59 -2.69 10.90 1.30
C GLY A 59 -3.89 10.40 0.47
N THR A 60 -3.88 9.15 -0.01
CA THR A 60 -4.89 8.67 -0.96
C THR A 60 -6.20 8.20 -0.33
N CYS A 61 -7.29 8.22 -1.11
CA CYS A 61 -8.51 7.48 -0.81
C CYS A 61 -9.12 6.88 -2.09
N ASN A 62 -10.04 5.94 -1.92
CA ASN A 62 -10.89 5.40 -2.97
C ASN A 62 -12.25 6.11 -2.91
N PHE A 63 -12.88 6.39 -4.06
CA PHE A 63 -14.17 7.08 -4.14
C PHE A 63 -14.87 6.86 -5.49
N PHE A 64 -16.13 7.32 -5.57
CA PHE A 64 -16.88 7.40 -6.82
C PHE A 64 -16.87 8.81 -7.43
N GLY A 65 -17.00 8.88 -8.75
CA GLY A 65 -17.41 10.09 -9.48
C GLY A 65 -18.60 9.79 -10.40
N ALA A 66 -19.48 10.76 -10.60
CA ALA A 66 -20.50 10.69 -11.63
C ALA A 66 -19.88 10.96 -13.01
N GLY A 67 -20.39 10.30 -14.05
CA GLY A 67 -19.81 10.32 -15.39
C GLY A 67 -18.69 9.30 -15.59
N ALA A 68 -18.21 9.22 -16.84
CA ALA A 68 -17.02 8.45 -17.19
C ALA A 68 -15.81 9.40 -17.27
N ALA A 69 -14.78 9.14 -16.46
CA ALA A 69 -13.60 9.98 -16.37
C ALA A 69 -12.73 9.91 -17.65
N GLY A 70 -12.21 11.05 -18.07
CA GLY A 70 -11.27 11.17 -19.19
C GLY A 70 -9.84 10.74 -18.86
N ASP A 71 -8.92 11.03 -19.78
CA ASP A 71 -7.49 10.78 -19.67
C ASP A 71 -6.86 11.70 -18.63
N SER A 72 -6.39 11.16 -17.50
CA SER A 72 -5.75 11.94 -16.44
C SER A 72 -4.36 12.46 -16.83
N GLY A 73 -3.72 11.85 -17.83
CA GLY A 73 -2.29 12.03 -18.11
C GLY A 73 -1.36 11.36 -17.08
N GLY A 74 -1.90 10.55 -16.16
CA GLY A 74 -1.15 9.83 -15.12
C GLY A 74 -1.02 10.61 -13.81
N GLY A 75 -0.59 9.93 -12.76
CA GLY A 75 -0.45 10.48 -11.40
C GLY A 75 -1.75 10.49 -10.60
N GLN A 76 -1.72 11.06 -9.40
CA GLN A 76 -2.95 11.36 -8.64
C GLN A 76 -3.73 12.49 -9.33
N TRP A 77 -5.05 12.47 -9.21
CA TRP A 77 -5.90 13.56 -9.70
C TRP A 77 -5.68 14.85 -8.88
N PRO A 78 -5.69 16.04 -9.52
CA PRO A 78 -5.36 17.28 -8.84
C PRO A 78 -6.40 17.60 -7.75
N ASN A 79 -5.92 17.95 -6.55
CA ASN A 79 -6.80 18.24 -5.41
C ASN A 79 -7.40 19.67 -5.44
N SER A 80 -7.71 20.16 -6.64
CA SER A 80 -8.15 21.53 -6.92
C SER A 80 -9.44 21.48 -7.75
N PRO A 81 -10.62 21.38 -7.10
CA PRO A 81 -11.89 21.38 -7.82
C PRO A 81 -12.18 22.77 -8.40
N ALA A 82 -12.67 22.79 -9.62
CA ALA A 82 -13.34 23.93 -10.21
C ALA A 82 -14.85 23.84 -9.92
N ARG A 83 -15.59 24.90 -10.23
CA ARG A 83 -17.04 24.95 -10.01
C ARG A 83 -17.75 25.63 -11.17
N ASP A 84 -18.89 25.09 -11.57
CA ASP A 84 -19.81 25.65 -12.56
C ASP A 84 -21.26 25.64 -12.02
N GLU A 85 -22.23 25.79 -12.92
CA GLU A 85 -23.67 25.75 -12.60
C GLU A 85 -24.15 24.35 -12.17
N ALA A 86 -23.50 23.28 -12.64
CA ALA A 86 -23.84 21.90 -12.31
C ALA A 86 -23.14 21.39 -11.03
N GLY A 87 -22.10 22.06 -10.55
CA GLY A 87 -21.51 21.82 -9.23
C GLY A 87 -19.98 21.87 -9.22
N GLU A 88 -19.38 21.10 -8.31
CA GLU A 88 -17.93 20.89 -8.28
C GLU A 88 -17.51 19.88 -9.34
N TYR A 89 -16.39 20.16 -10.02
CA TYR A 89 -15.79 19.26 -11.00
C TYR A 89 -14.25 19.31 -10.95
N VAL A 90 -13.60 18.25 -11.42
CA VAL A 90 -12.12 18.19 -11.53
C VAL A 90 -11.73 17.89 -12.97
N VAL A 91 -10.74 18.62 -13.48
CA VAL A 91 -10.10 18.38 -14.79
C VAL A 91 -8.65 17.99 -14.61
N SER A 92 -8.12 17.20 -15.55
CA SER A 92 -6.68 16.95 -15.65
C SER A 92 -5.93 18.23 -16.01
N ALA A 93 -4.94 18.60 -15.20
CA ALA A 93 -3.97 19.64 -15.56
C ALA A 93 -3.04 19.24 -16.71
N LYS A 94 -2.96 17.94 -17.07
CA LYS A 94 -2.13 17.40 -18.15
C LYS A 94 -2.87 17.32 -19.50
N THR A 95 -4.19 17.14 -19.50
CA THR A 95 -4.99 16.89 -20.73
C THR A 95 -6.18 17.83 -20.93
N GLY A 96 -6.60 18.56 -19.90
CA GLY A 96 -7.83 19.37 -19.90
C GLY A 96 -9.14 18.58 -19.83
N GLN A 97 -9.10 17.24 -19.78
CA GLN A 97 -10.32 16.41 -19.73
C GLN A 97 -10.90 16.35 -18.32
N GLU A 98 -12.23 16.27 -18.23
CA GLU A 98 -12.97 16.08 -16.97
C GLU A 98 -12.72 14.69 -16.40
N LEU A 99 -12.47 14.62 -15.09
CA LEU A 99 -12.16 13.41 -14.34
C LEU A 99 -13.24 13.08 -13.30
N TRP A 100 -13.90 14.09 -12.75
CA TRP A 100 -14.83 13.90 -11.63
C TRP A 100 -15.93 14.95 -11.58
N ARG A 101 -17.14 14.52 -11.21
CA ARG A 101 -18.24 15.34 -10.67
C ARG A 101 -18.96 14.59 -9.55
N ALA A 102 -19.67 15.33 -8.70
CA ALA A 102 -20.64 14.76 -7.76
C ALA A 102 -21.92 14.27 -8.46
N GLN A 103 -22.34 14.91 -9.55
CA GLN A 103 -23.52 14.55 -10.35
C GLN A 103 -23.27 14.80 -11.83
N GLN A 104 -23.77 13.91 -12.70
CA GLN A 104 -23.76 14.06 -14.15
C GLN A 104 -24.98 13.34 -14.76
N GLY A 105 -25.89 14.10 -15.37
CA GLY A 105 -27.16 13.57 -15.88
C GLY A 105 -28.00 12.92 -14.76
N SER A 106 -28.47 11.70 -15.02
CA SER A 106 -29.25 10.88 -14.07
C SER A 106 -28.42 10.17 -13.00
N VAL A 107 -27.09 10.36 -12.97
CA VAL A 107 -26.18 9.73 -11.99
C VAL A 107 -25.73 10.75 -10.94
N SER A 108 -25.98 10.44 -9.67
CA SER A 108 -25.50 11.20 -8.52
C SER A 108 -24.67 10.31 -7.59
N ILE A 109 -23.55 10.84 -7.10
CA ILE A 109 -22.79 10.21 -6.02
C ILE A 109 -23.24 10.82 -4.70
N LEU A 110 -23.74 9.95 -3.82
CA LEU A 110 -24.30 10.34 -2.54
C LEU A 110 -23.48 9.76 -1.39
N LYS A 111 -23.57 10.39 -0.23
CA LYS A 111 -22.87 10.00 0.99
C LYS A 111 -23.78 10.25 2.21
N PRO A 112 -23.81 9.37 3.21
CA PRO A 112 -24.53 9.66 4.45
C PRO A 112 -23.91 10.83 5.21
N ASP A 113 -24.76 11.67 5.78
CA ASP A 113 -24.39 12.64 6.82
C ASP A 113 -24.32 11.97 8.21
N ALA A 114 -23.98 12.76 9.24
CA ALA A 114 -23.88 12.27 10.62
C ALA A 114 -25.21 11.73 11.20
N ASN A 115 -26.36 12.04 10.60
CA ASN A 115 -27.68 11.56 10.99
C ASN A 115 -28.09 10.29 10.21
N GLY A 116 -27.37 9.93 9.15
CA GLY A 116 -27.76 8.87 8.21
C GLY A 116 -28.74 9.33 7.13
N ALA A 117 -28.75 10.61 6.75
CA ALA A 117 -29.41 11.10 5.54
C ALA A 117 -28.42 11.16 4.38
N TYR A 118 -28.78 10.67 3.18
CA TYR A 118 -27.93 10.81 1.99
C TYR A 118 -27.93 12.25 1.47
N ALA A 119 -26.75 12.85 1.37
CA ALA A 119 -26.48 14.12 0.70
C ALA A 119 -25.56 13.89 -0.53
N PRO A 120 -25.52 14.82 -1.51
CA PRO A 120 -24.49 14.79 -2.55
C PRO A 120 -23.09 14.87 -1.95
N ILE A 121 -22.17 14.05 -2.45
CA ILE A 121 -20.76 14.05 -2.04
C ILE A 121 -20.08 15.36 -2.49
N THR A 122 -19.08 15.84 -1.75
CA THR A 122 -18.21 16.96 -2.21
C THR A 122 -16.78 16.50 -2.45
N TRP A 123 -16.01 17.27 -3.21
CA TRP A 123 -14.60 16.97 -3.40
C TRP A 123 -13.81 17.04 -2.08
N ALA A 124 -14.29 17.81 -1.10
CA ALA A 124 -13.71 17.87 0.25
C ALA A 124 -14.02 16.61 1.09
N ASP A 125 -15.26 16.13 1.08
CA ASP A 125 -15.71 15.04 1.96
C ASP A 125 -15.62 13.62 1.37
N LYS A 126 -15.26 13.48 0.08
CA LYS A 126 -15.11 12.17 -0.60
C LYS A 126 -14.21 11.16 0.12
N CYS A 127 -13.21 11.67 0.87
CA CYS A 127 -12.26 10.88 1.65
C CYS A 127 -12.54 10.89 3.17
N THR A 128 -13.77 11.22 3.59
CA THR A 128 -14.17 11.17 5.02
C THR A 128 -15.37 10.25 5.21
N THR A 129 -15.51 9.71 6.42
CA THR A 129 -16.70 8.98 6.91
C THR A 129 -17.91 9.92 7.03
N ARG A 130 -19.10 9.38 7.36
CA ARG A 130 -20.29 10.19 7.64
C ARG A 130 -20.16 11.17 8.81
N THR A 131 -19.20 10.94 9.72
CA THR A 131 -18.91 11.83 10.87
C THR A 131 -17.78 12.84 10.60
N GLY A 132 -17.25 12.89 9.37
CA GLY A 132 -16.17 13.80 8.98
C GLY A 132 -14.76 13.32 9.35
N GLN A 133 -14.59 12.20 10.05
CA GLN A 133 -13.28 11.57 10.23
C GLN A 133 -12.71 11.11 8.88
N ARG A 134 -11.39 11.23 8.67
CA ARG A 134 -10.71 10.71 7.47
C ARG A 134 -10.91 9.19 7.33
N THR A 135 -11.13 8.70 6.12
CA THR A 135 -11.15 7.25 5.81
C THR A 135 -9.76 6.64 6.01
N ASP A 136 -9.68 5.36 6.37
CA ASP A 136 -8.42 4.69 6.70
C ASP A 136 -8.27 3.28 6.09
N THR A 137 -7.17 2.60 6.43
CA THR A 137 -6.87 1.22 6.01
C THR A 137 -7.37 0.15 6.99
N ASN A 138 -8.02 0.53 8.09
CA ASN A 138 -8.40 -0.36 9.20
C ASN A 138 -9.92 -0.61 9.29
N GLY A 139 -10.74 0.26 8.70
CA GLY A 139 -12.20 0.08 8.61
C GLY A 139 -13.01 1.37 8.46
N ALA A 140 -12.41 2.55 8.60
CA ALA A 140 -13.11 3.82 8.40
C ALA A 140 -13.33 4.08 6.90
N VAL A 141 -14.59 4.04 6.46
CA VAL A 141 -14.99 4.19 5.05
C VAL A 141 -15.97 5.35 4.86
N SER A 142 -16.06 5.88 3.64
CA SER A 142 -16.90 7.04 3.31
C SER A 142 -18.39 6.70 3.22
N GLU A 143 -18.73 5.42 3.04
CA GLU A 143 -20.11 4.92 2.93
C GLU A 143 -20.87 5.51 1.72
N ALA A 144 -20.13 6.04 0.75
CA ALA A 144 -20.67 6.63 -0.47
C ALA A 144 -21.35 5.58 -1.37
N VAL A 145 -22.36 6.02 -2.12
CA VAL A 145 -23.11 5.21 -3.08
C VAL A 145 -23.28 5.92 -4.40
N VAL A 146 -23.34 5.14 -5.48
CA VAL A 146 -23.89 5.56 -6.76
C VAL A 146 -25.40 5.48 -6.67
N ARG A 147 -26.12 6.55 -7.06
CA ARG A 147 -27.56 6.53 -7.35
C ARG A 147 -27.76 6.85 -8.83
N ILE A 148 -28.56 6.03 -9.52
CA ILE A 148 -28.95 6.25 -10.92
C ILE A 148 -30.46 6.23 -11.04
N GLU A 149 -31.03 7.32 -11.55
CA GLU A 149 -32.47 7.54 -11.67
C GLU A 149 -32.97 7.31 -13.11
N GLY A 150 -34.28 7.30 -13.32
CA GLY A 150 -34.88 7.27 -14.65
C GLY A 150 -34.84 5.91 -15.36
N GLY A 151 -34.54 4.82 -14.65
CA GLY A 151 -34.48 3.48 -15.25
C GLY A 151 -35.82 3.00 -15.78
N THR A 152 -35.78 2.20 -16.84
CA THR A 152 -36.95 1.66 -17.55
C THR A 152 -36.82 0.16 -17.82
N GLY A 153 -37.96 -0.53 -17.84
CA GLY A 153 -38.04 -1.98 -18.05
C GLY A 153 -39.25 -2.58 -17.33
N SER A 154 -39.15 -3.81 -16.81
CA SER A 154 -40.27 -4.49 -16.16
C SER A 154 -39.86 -5.31 -14.91
N LEU A 155 -40.85 -5.53 -14.04
CA LEU A 155 -40.78 -6.36 -12.83
C LEU A 155 -41.94 -7.36 -12.81
N ASP A 156 -41.65 -8.63 -12.55
CA ASP A 156 -42.64 -9.69 -12.35
C ASP A 156 -42.39 -10.40 -11.01
N PRO A 157 -43.11 -10.00 -9.94
CA PRO A 157 -43.05 -10.66 -8.63
C PRO A 157 -43.62 -12.08 -8.62
N ALA A 158 -44.43 -12.49 -9.62
CA ALA A 158 -45.04 -13.81 -9.67
C ALA A 158 -44.10 -14.88 -10.26
N THR A 159 -43.18 -14.50 -11.16
CA THR A 159 -42.08 -15.36 -11.60
C THR A 159 -40.74 -15.07 -10.92
N GLY A 160 -40.63 -14.00 -10.14
CA GLY A 160 -39.36 -13.57 -9.53
C GLY A 160 -38.37 -13.03 -10.57
N SER A 161 -38.87 -12.36 -11.60
CA SER A 161 -38.10 -11.91 -12.76
C SER A 161 -38.09 -10.39 -12.91
N ALA A 162 -37.01 -9.83 -13.43
CA ALA A 162 -36.83 -8.40 -13.63
C ALA A 162 -35.95 -8.13 -14.85
N THR A 163 -36.23 -7.08 -15.62
CA THR A 163 -35.25 -6.52 -16.56
C THR A 163 -35.38 -5.02 -16.55
N ILE A 164 -34.35 -4.31 -16.10
CA ILE A 164 -34.34 -2.84 -16.00
C ILE A 164 -33.01 -2.31 -16.54
N SER A 165 -33.08 -1.25 -17.34
CA SER A 165 -31.94 -0.53 -17.90
C SER A 165 -31.92 0.92 -17.42
N TRP A 166 -30.72 1.46 -17.21
CA TRP A 166 -30.51 2.87 -16.90
C TRP A 166 -29.60 3.53 -17.95
N LYS A 167 -29.59 4.86 -17.98
CA LYS A 167 -28.66 5.65 -18.79
C LYS A 167 -27.74 6.51 -17.93
N GLY A 168 -26.49 6.58 -18.34
CA GLY A 168 -25.43 7.31 -17.65
C GLY A 168 -24.33 6.40 -17.12
N SER A 169 -23.30 7.05 -16.56
CA SER A 169 -22.05 6.39 -16.16
C SER A 169 -21.59 6.83 -14.78
N TRP A 170 -20.81 5.98 -14.12
CA TRP A 170 -20.04 6.35 -12.93
C TRP A 170 -18.61 5.83 -13.05
N THR A 171 -17.67 6.53 -12.40
CA THR A 171 -16.27 6.15 -12.31
C THR A 171 -15.95 5.67 -10.90
N VAL A 172 -15.27 4.53 -10.80
CA VAL A 172 -14.65 4.01 -9.59
C VAL A 172 -13.19 4.42 -9.58
N VAL A 173 -12.79 5.20 -8.57
CA VAL A 173 -11.51 5.88 -8.48
C VAL A 173 -10.73 5.31 -7.31
N PHE A 174 -9.53 4.79 -7.57
CA PHE A 174 -8.69 4.13 -6.58
C PHE A 174 -7.37 4.90 -6.42
N TYR A 175 -6.81 4.93 -5.21
CA TYR A 175 -5.56 5.63 -4.87
C TYR A 175 -5.56 7.11 -5.31
N SER A 176 -6.65 7.84 -5.09
CA SER A 176 -6.85 9.22 -5.57
C SER A 176 -6.62 9.42 -7.08
N GLY A 177 -6.91 8.39 -7.89
CA GLY A 177 -6.93 8.50 -9.35
C GLY A 177 -5.68 7.98 -10.08
N MET A 178 -4.73 7.37 -9.36
CA MET A 178 -3.63 6.61 -10.00
C MET A 178 -4.16 5.46 -10.87
N THR A 179 -5.31 4.89 -10.52
CA THR A 179 -6.05 3.94 -11.36
C THR A 179 -7.55 4.16 -11.19
N TYR A 180 -8.30 4.03 -12.28
CA TYR A 180 -9.74 4.29 -12.32
C TYR A 180 -10.37 3.62 -13.55
N TRP A 181 -11.65 3.30 -13.42
CA TRP A 181 -12.46 2.73 -14.50
C TRP A 181 -13.92 3.19 -14.35
N SER A 182 -14.69 3.15 -15.43
CA SER A 182 -16.07 3.60 -15.47
C SER A 182 -17.03 2.50 -15.90
N ALA A 183 -18.17 2.37 -15.23
CA ALA A 183 -19.32 1.62 -15.72
C ALA A 183 -20.25 2.58 -16.46
N ASN A 184 -20.83 2.12 -17.57
CA ASN A 184 -21.68 2.90 -18.45
C ASN A 184 -22.94 2.08 -18.80
N ASP A 185 -24.11 2.73 -18.75
CA ASP A 185 -25.43 2.18 -19.13
C ASP A 185 -25.71 0.78 -18.55
N PRO A 186 -25.91 0.66 -17.21
CA PRO A 186 -26.10 -0.63 -16.59
C PRO A 186 -27.47 -1.24 -16.93
N VAL A 187 -27.50 -2.57 -17.02
CA VAL A 187 -28.69 -3.39 -17.24
C VAL A 187 -28.72 -4.50 -16.20
N LEU A 188 -29.78 -4.53 -15.42
CA LEU A 188 -30.17 -5.61 -14.51
C LEU A 188 -31.04 -6.61 -15.28
N THR A 189 -30.73 -7.89 -15.17
CA THR A 189 -31.58 -8.99 -15.64
C THR A 189 -31.65 -10.07 -14.56
N VAL A 190 -32.86 -10.45 -14.17
CA VAL A 190 -33.18 -11.51 -13.19
C VAL A 190 -34.27 -12.39 -13.77
N GLU A 191 -34.11 -13.70 -13.67
CA GLU A 191 -35.09 -14.71 -14.06
C GLU A 191 -35.20 -15.72 -12.92
N ASN A 192 -36.42 -15.96 -12.41
CA ASN A 192 -36.66 -16.95 -11.34
C ASN A 192 -35.77 -16.77 -10.10
N GLY A 193 -35.51 -15.52 -9.69
CA GLY A 193 -34.68 -15.17 -8.53
C GLY A 193 -33.16 -15.27 -8.74
N VAL A 194 -32.68 -15.56 -9.94
CA VAL A 194 -31.24 -15.62 -10.29
C VAL A 194 -30.95 -14.59 -11.39
N GLY A 195 -29.83 -13.88 -11.33
CA GLY A 195 -29.59 -12.79 -12.28
C GLY A 195 -28.20 -12.17 -12.28
N THR A 196 -28.08 -11.06 -13.00
CA THR A 196 -26.86 -10.25 -13.11
C THR A 196 -27.15 -8.76 -13.16
N LEU A 197 -26.24 -7.95 -12.63
CA LEU A 197 -26.06 -6.56 -13.08
C LEU A 197 -24.90 -6.55 -14.07
N THR A 198 -25.14 -6.02 -15.26
CA THR A 198 -24.12 -5.87 -16.31
C THR A 198 -23.98 -4.40 -16.71
N ALA A 199 -22.82 -3.98 -17.19
CA ALA A 199 -22.60 -2.64 -17.73
C ALA A 199 -21.51 -2.68 -18.81
N THR A 200 -21.38 -1.61 -19.60
CA THR A 200 -20.18 -1.43 -20.42
C THR A 200 -19.09 -0.82 -19.55
N ALA A 201 -18.02 -1.56 -19.28
CA ALA A 201 -16.83 -1.04 -18.60
C ALA A 201 -15.91 -0.33 -19.60
N SER A 202 -15.38 0.82 -19.20
CA SER A 202 -14.36 1.60 -19.89
C SER A 202 -13.34 2.15 -18.87
N GLY A 203 -12.26 2.76 -19.32
CA GLY A 203 -11.24 3.32 -18.41
C GLY A 203 -9.84 3.24 -19.00
N PHE A 204 -8.84 3.24 -18.13
CA PHE A 204 -7.44 3.26 -18.53
C PHE A 204 -6.60 2.27 -17.70
N GLY A 205 -5.62 1.63 -18.34
CA GLY A 205 -4.61 0.82 -17.70
C GLY A 205 -3.50 1.68 -17.10
N ALA A 206 -3.27 1.50 -15.79
CA ALA A 206 -2.27 2.22 -15.01
C ALA A 206 -0.96 1.43 -14.87
N SER A 207 0.17 2.14 -14.75
CA SER A 207 1.48 1.53 -14.48
C SER A 207 1.81 1.59 -12.98
N MET A 208 1.78 0.45 -12.29
CA MET A 208 2.28 0.37 -10.91
C MET A 208 3.78 0.69 -10.78
N SER A 209 4.53 0.59 -11.88
CA SER A 209 5.98 0.80 -11.90
C SER A 209 6.41 2.22 -12.29
N ASP A 210 5.44 3.04 -12.71
CA ASP A 210 5.59 4.46 -13.06
C ASP A 210 4.19 5.10 -12.96
N PRO A 211 3.75 5.54 -11.77
CA PRO A 211 2.39 6.04 -11.57
C PRO A 211 2.07 7.31 -12.36
N ASP A 212 3.09 8.07 -12.79
CA ASP A 212 2.95 9.31 -13.56
C ASP A 212 2.93 9.09 -15.09
N ALA A 213 3.23 7.87 -15.55
CA ALA A 213 3.11 7.49 -16.95
C ALA A 213 1.71 7.76 -17.50
N LYS A 214 1.64 8.16 -18.77
CA LYS A 214 0.35 8.33 -19.45
C LYS A 214 -0.43 7.00 -19.42
N PRO A 215 -1.65 6.96 -18.87
CA PRO A 215 -2.41 5.74 -18.74
C PRO A 215 -2.98 5.31 -20.09
N THR A 216 -3.06 4.00 -20.33
CA THR A 216 -3.39 3.45 -21.65
C THR A 216 -4.91 3.27 -21.78
N PRO A 217 -5.59 3.90 -22.76
CA PRO A 217 -7.04 3.72 -22.92
C PRO A 217 -7.41 2.27 -23.17
N LEU A 218 -8.37 1.74 -22.40
CA LEU A 218 -8.86 0.37 -22.54
C LEU A 218 -10.03 0.32 -23.53
N THR A 219 -10.14 -0.77 -24.29
CA THR A 219 -11.27 -1.01 -25.20
C THR A 219 -12.55 -1.23 -24.39
N PRO A 220 -13.59 -0.37 -24.54
CA PRO A 220 -14.82 -0.52 -23.78
C PRO A 220 -15.54 -1.83 -24.13
N ARG A 221 -16.00 -2.56 -23.11
CA ARG A 221 -16.68 -3.85 -23.31
C ARG A 221 -17.73 -4.12 -22.23
N LYS A 222 -18.75 -4.91 -22.57
CA LYS A 222 -19.74 -5.37 -21.58
C LYS A 222 -19.10 -6.33 -20.59
N VAL A 223 -19.35 -6.13 -19.29
CA VAL A 223 -18.91 -6.99 -18.18
C VAL A 223 -20.03 -7.21 -17.17
N THR A 224 -19.90 -8.26 -16.37
CA THR A 224 -20.80 -8.63 -15.27
C THR A 224 -20.32 -7.99 -13.97
N LEU A 225 -20.96 -6.90 -13.55
CA LEU A 225 -20.60 -6.21 -12.30
C LEU A 225 -21.03 -6.99 -11.07
N ALA A 226 -22.13 -7.74 -11.16
CA ALA A 226 -22.65 -8.55 -10.06
C ALA A 226 -23.37 -9.78 -10.61
N THR A 227 -23.15 -10.93 -9.99
CA THR A 227 -24.01 -12.11 -10.09
C THR A 227 -24.92 -12.17 -8.86
N LEU A 228 -26.17 -12.55 -9.06
CA LEU A 228 -27.25 -12.44 -8.07
C LEU A 228 -27.97 -13.79 -7.94
N LYS A 229 -28.28 -14.19 -6.71
CA LYS A 229 -29.15 -15.34 -6.39
C LYS A 229 -30.15 -14.96 -5.30
N ASP A 230 -31.13 -15.83 -5.06
CA ASP A 230 -32.14 -15.70 -4.02
C ASP A 230 -32.90 -14.35 -4.06
N VAL A 231 -32.98 -13.74 -5.26
CA VAL A 231 -33.52 -12.39 -5.48
C VAL A 231 -35.03 -12.39 -5.29
N THR A 232 -35.50 -11.71 -4.24
CA THR A 232 -36.93 -11.43 -4.07
C THR A 232 -37.31 -10.19 -4.88
N VAL A 233 -38.04 -10.40 -5.98
CA VAL A 233 -38.59 -9.31 -6.81
C VAL A 233 -39.95 -8.89 -6.26
N THR A 234 -40.19 -7.58 -6.12
CA THR A 234 -41.47 -7.00 -5.73
C THR A 234 -41.89 -5.91 -6.73
N ASP A 235 -43.16 -5.52 -6.70
CA ASP A 235 -43.70 -4.38 -7.45
C ASP A 235 -42.98 -3.06 -7.10
N LYS A 236 -42.47 -2.95 -5.88
CA LYS A 236 -41.69 -1.82 -5.37
C LYS A 236 -40.20 -1.85 -5.75
N GLY A 237 -39.72 -2.93 -6.36
CA GLY A 237 -38.31 -3.17 -6.68
C GLY A 237 -37.72 -4.35 -5.92
N LEU A 238 -36.43 -4.29 -5.59
CA LEU A 238 -35.69 -5.38 -4.93
C LEU A 238 -34.48 -4.88 -4.13
N THR A 239 -33.95 -5.74 -3.26
CA THR A 239 -32.64 -5.55 -2.61
C THR A 239 -31.97 -6.91 -2.42
N VAL A 240 -30.68 -7.00 -2.74
CA VAL A 240 -29.91 -8.25 -2.72
C VAL A 240 -28.44 -7.96 -2.44
N VAL A 241 -27.75 -8.84 -1.70
CA VAL A 241 -26.28 -8.83 -1.61
C VAL A 241 -25.73 -9.67 -2.76
N PRO A 242 -24.92 -9.12 -3.68
CA PRO A 242 -24.33 -9.90 -4.76
C PRO A 242 -23.43 -11.05 -4.28
N GLU A 243 -23.27 -12.06 -5.13
CA GLU A 243 -22.39 -13.18 -4.86
C GLU A 243 -20.93 -12.74 -4.77
N TYR A 244 -20.22 -13.32 -3.80
CA TYR A 244 -18.77 -13.12 -3.64
C TYR A 244 -18.14 -14.26 -2.83
N ARG A 245 -18.65 -14.53 -1.63
CA ARG A 245 -18.07 -15.54 -0.73
C ARG A 245 -18.17 -16.93 -1.36
N GLY A 246 -17.05 -17.62 -1.45
CA GLY A 246 -16.96 -18.92 -2.13
C GLY A 246 -16.83 -18.86 -3.66
N VAL A 247 -16.87 -17.67 -4.29
CA VAL A 247 -16.68 -17.54 -5.74
C VAL A 247 -15.20 -17.69 -6.08
N GLU A 248 -14.90 -18.66 -6.94
CA GLU A 248 -13.56 -18.89 -7.47
C GLU A 248 -13.30 -18.09 -8.75
N VAL A 249 -12.09 -17.57 -8.91
CA VAL A 249 -11.60 -17.00 -10.18
C VAL A 249 -10.20 -17.49 -10.53
N THR A 250 -9.88 -17.43 -11.82
CA THR A 250 -8.50 -17.42 -12.32
C THR A 250 -7.97 -16.00 -12.22
N SER A 251 -6.91 -15.78 -11.45
CA SER A 251 -6.28 -14.46 -11.34
C SER A 251 -5.57 -14.07 -12.67
N PRO A 252 -5.59 -12.79 -13.09
CA PRO A 252 -4.92 -12.34 -14.31
C PRO A 252 -3.40 -12.63 -14.33
N ALA A 253 -2.81 -12.61 -15.53
CA ALA A 253 -1.37 -12.87 -15.68
C ALA A 253 -0.51 -11.85 -14.90
N ASN A 254 0.41 -12.35 -14.06
CA ASN A 254 1.24 -11.58 -13.12
C ASN A 254 0.48 -10.95 -11.92
N ALA A 255 -0.80 -11.27 -11.72
CA ALA A 255 -1.53 -10.92 -10.50
C ALA A 255 -1.14 -11.79 -9.30
N VAL A 256 -1.43 -11.32 -8.09
CA VAL A 256 -1.37 -12.16 -6.87
C VAL A 256 -2.48 -13.22 -6.95
N PRO A 257 -2.20 -14.52 -6.77
CA PRO A 257 -3.24 -15.56 -6.81
C PRO A 257 -4.36 -15.34 -5.79
N GLN A 258 -5.57 -15.79 -6.11
CA GLN A 258 -6.70 -15.76 -5.18
C GLN A 258 -6.40 -16.63 -3.94
N ALA A 259 -6.41 -16.03 -2.76
CA ALA A 259 -6.40 -16.74 -1.48
C ALA A 259 -7.81 -17.29 -1.20
N ARG A 260 -7.90 -18.59 -0.89
CA ARG A 260 -9.17 -19.32 -0.67
C ARG A 260 -9.32 -19.73 0.81
N THR A 261 -9.01 -18.79 1.71
CA THR A 261 -8.89 -19.01 3.16
C THR A 261 -9.45 -17.81 3.94
N GLY A 262 -10.00 -18.07 5.13
CA GLY A 262 -10.70 -17.07 5.95
C GLY A 262 -12.23 -17.12 5.81
N ALA A 263 -12.93 -16.20 6.47
CA ALA A 263 -14.40 -16.11 6.39
C ALA A 263 -14.89 -15.37 5.13
N ASP A 264 -14.08 -14.45 4.60
CA ASP A 264 -14.40 -13.56 3.49
C ASP A 264 -13.59 -13.90 2.22
N TRP A 265 -13.26 -15.18 2.02
CA TRP A 265 -12.65 -15.61 0.77
C TRP A 265 -13.70 -15.66 -0.35
N GLY A 266 -13.34 -15.17 -1.53
CA GLY A 266 -14.31 -14.96 -2.61
C GLY A 266 -13.79 -14.08 -3.75
N SER A 267 -14.70 -13.74 -4.66
CA SER A 267 -14.39 -12.91 -5.84
C SER A 267 -15.64 -12.27 -6.43
N TRP A 268 -15.44 -11.12 -7.08
CA TRP A 268 -16.36 -10.57 -8.09
C TRP A 268 -16.30 -11.44 -9.37
N PRO A 269 -17.24 -11.28 -10.34
CA PRO A 269 -17.31 -12.13 -11.53
C PRO A 269 -16.02 -12.12 -12.39
N GLN A 270 -15.73 -13.26 -13.04
CA GLN A 270 -14.46 -13.48 -13.76
C GLN A 270 -14.21 -12.45 -14.86
N ASP A 271 -15.19 -12.15 -15.71
CA ASP A 271 -15.07 -11.20 -16.83
C ASP A 271 -14.81 -9.76 -16.37
N PHE A 272 -15.34 -9.40 -15.19
CA PHE A 272 -15.01 -8.17 -14.49
C PHE A 272 -13.60 -8.21 -13.90
N VAL A 273 -13.20 -9.28 -13.20
CA VAL A 273 -11.83 -9.43 -12.66
C VAL A 273 -10.77 -9.39 -13.78
N ASP A 274 -11.06 -9.98 -14.94
CA ASP A 274 -10.21 -9.95 -16.13
C ASP A 274 -10.05 -8.51 -16.67
N PHE A 275 -11.15 -7.74 -16.75
CA PHE A 275 -11.09 -6.31 -17.08
C PHE A 275 -10.29 -5.51 -16.04
N GLN A 276 -10.43 -5.82 -14.75
CA GLN A 276 -9.63 -5.20 -13.70
C GLN A 276 -8.15 -5.64 -13.72
N GLY A 277 -7.82 -6.71 -14.46
CA GLY A 277 -6.45 -7.06 -14.84
C GLY A 277 -5.81 -5.94 -15.66
N GLU A 278 -6.54 -5.39 -16.62
CA GLU A 278 -6.09 -4.32 -17.52
C GLU A 278 -6.03 -2.93 -16.84
N THR A 279 -6.92 -2.64 -15.89
CA THR A 279 -6.91 -1.37 -15.11
C THR A 279 -5.79 -1.30 -14.07
N GLY A 280 -5.26 -2.47 -13.67
CA GLY A 280 -4.36 -2.62 -12.52
C GLY A 280 -5.07 -2.78 -11.17
N GLN A 281 -6.40 -2.94 -11.13
CA GLN A 281 -7.18 -3.04 -9.89
C GLN A 281 -7.57 -4.47 -9.47
N HIS A 282 -7.29 -5.48 -10.29
CA HIS A 282 -7.74 -6.88 -10.11
C HIS A 282 -7.75 -7.38 -8.66
N SER A 283 -6.67 -7.17 -7.91
CA SER A 283 -6.50 -7.67 -6.54
C SER A 283 -7.43 -7.03 -5.49
N TYR A 284 -8.09 -5.92 -5.80
CA TYR A 284 -9.12 -5.30 -4.94
C TYR A 284 -10.51 -5.94 -5.10
N TRP A 285 -10.68 -6.81 -6.10
CA TRP A 285 -11.97 -7.42 -6.47
C TRP A 285 -12.03 -8.94 -6.18
N TYR A 286 -11.02 -9.50 -5.51
CA TYR A 286 -11.04 -10.85 -4.95
C TYR A 286 -10.17 -10.96 -3.69
N SER A 287 -10.37 -12.02 -2.90
CA SER A 287 -9.54 -12.29 -1.72
C SER A 287 -8.10 -12.62 -2.16
N SER A 288 -7.16 -11.72 -1.87
CA SER A 288 -5.79 -11.77 -2.35
C SER A 288 -4.79 -12.10 -1.23
N GLY A 289 -5.28 -12.56 -0.07
CA GLY A 289 -4.49 -12.81 1.13
C GLY A 289 -4.08 -11.53 1.86
N SER A 290 -4.72 -10.39 1.54
CA SER A 290 -4.41 -9.10 2.15
C SER A 290 -5.16 -8.90 3.46
N SER A 291 -4.61 -8.07 4.36
CA SER A 291 -5.27 -7.70 5.63
C SER A 291 -6.59 -6.95 5.45
N VAL A 292 -6.92 -6.53 4.23
CA VAL A 292 -8.15 -5.82 3.86
C VAL A 292 -9.13 -6.66 3.03
N ASP A 293 -8.89 -7.97 2.86
CA ASP A 293 -9.78 -8.86 2.09
C ASP A 293 -11.24 -8.79 2.58
N ALA A 294 -11.47 -8.57 3.89
CA ALA A 294 -12.80 -8.40 4.49
C ALA A 294 -13.58 -7.14 4.01
N ARG A 295 -12.93 -6.18 3.32
CA ARG A 295 -13.57 -4.98 2.76
C ARG A 295 -14.08 -5.17 1.33
N LYS A 296 -13.69 -6.25 0.68
CA LYS A 296 -13.95 -6.56 -0.74
C LYS A 296 -15.31 -7.21 -1.04
N PRO A 297 -15.95 -7.98 -0.12
CA PRO A 297 -17.32 -8.44 -0.31
C PRO A 297 -18.28 -7.27 -0.61
N PRO A 298 -19.28 -7.49 -1.49
CA PRO A 298 -20.13 -6.44 -1.97
C PRO A 298 -21.12 -5.96 -0.92
N SER A 299 -21.44 -4.67 -0.94
CA SER A 299 -22.56 -4.10 -0.19
C SER A 299 -23.90 -4.41 -0.89
N PRO A 300 -25.04 -4.33 -0.17
CA PRO A 300 -26.36 -4.55 -0.77
C PRO A 300 -26.59 -3.65 -2.00
N LEU A 301 -27.00 -4.26 -3.11
CA LEU A 301 -27.51 -3.60 -4.29
C LEU A 301 -29.02 -3.47 -4.13
N ALA A 302 -29.56 -2.27 -4.38
CA ALA A 302 -30.99 -2.02 -4.32
C ALA A 302 -31.51 -1.36 -5.59
N VAL A 303 -32.74 -1.72 -5.96
CA VAL A 303 -33.53 -1.03 -6.97
C VAL A 303 -34.88 -0.69 -6.37
N ALA A 304 -35.27 0.58 -6.45
CA ALA A 304 -36.55 1.08 -5.97
C ALA A 304 -37.41 1.58 -7.13
N VAL A 305 -38.74 1.48 -6.99
CA VAL A 305 -39.73 2.02 -7.92
C VAL A 305 -40.62 3.03 -7.19
N PRO A 306 -40.27 4.33 -7.19
CA PRO A 306 -41.02 5.37 -6.50
C PRO A 306 -42.47 5.48 -6.95
N GLY A 307 -42.76 5.23 -8.24
CA GLY A 307 -44.12 5.22 -8.78
C GLY A 307 -45.05 4.18 -8.15
N ASN A 308 -44.49 3.11 -7.58
CA ASN A 308 -45.21 2.04 -6.88
C ASN A 308 -45.10 2.16 -5.34
N GLY A 309 -44.58 3.30 -4.84
CA GLY A 309 -44.33 3.51 -3.41
C GLY A 309 -43.20 2.62 -2.87
N GLY A 310 -42.16 2.38 -3.67
CA GLY A 310 -40.87 1.84 -3.23
C GLY A 310 -39.85 2.96 -3.07
N ASP A 311 -39.37 3.15 -1.83
CA ASP A 311 -38.33 4.14 -1.51
C ASP A 311 -36.93 3.55 -1.76
N ALA A 312 -35.97 4.40 -2.13
CA ALA A 312 -34.55 4.01 -2.13
C ALA A 312 -34.07 3.79 -0.68
N PRO A 313 -33.24 2.77 -0.39
CA PRO A 313 -32.84 2.47 0.98
C PRO A 313 -32.12 3.63 1.67
N ALA A 314 -32.43 3.82 2.95
CA ALA A 314 -31.62 4.64 3.84
C ALA A 314 -30.25 3.96 4.11
N PRO A 315 -29.21 4.71 4.52
CA PRO A 315 -27.97 4.15 5.05
C PRO A 315 -28.23 3.32 6.32
N ASP A 316 -27.36 2.35 6.61
CA ASP A 316 -27.40 1.62 7.87
C ASP A 316 -27.24 2.57 9.09
N PRO A 317 -27.90 2.30 10.23
CA PRO A 317 -27.81 3.12 11.44
C PRO A 317 -26.37 3.20 12.00
N ALA A 318 -25.98 4.40 12.47
CA ALA A 318 -24.65 4.64 13.02
C ALA A 318 -24.45 3.97 14.41
N PRO A 319 -23.31 3.32 14.70
CA PRO A 319 -23.00 2.79 16.02
C PRO A 319 -22.82 3.88 17.08
N GLN A 320 -23.43 3.71 18.26
CA GLN A 320 -23.41 4.71 19.36
C GLN A 320 -22.52 4.28 20.54
N PRO A 321 -21.55 5.12 20.98
CA PRO A 321 -20.66 4.81 22.11
C PRO A 321 -21.20 5.28 23.48
N THR A 322 -20.64 4.73 24.57
CA THR A 322 -21.00 5.03 25.98
C THR A 322 -19.74 5.41 26.79
N PRO A 323 -19.76 6.45 27.67
CA PRO A 323 -18.53 7.03 28.27
C PRO A 323 -18.10 6.44 29.63
N THR A 324 -16.82 6.65 30.01
CA THR A 324 -16.28 6.32 31.35
C THR A 324 -15.14 7.30 31.74
N THR A 325 -14.87 7.47 33.04
CA THR A 325 -14.03 8.54 33.62
C THR A 325 -12.57 8.13 33.90
N PRO A 326 -11.55 8.99 33.63
CA PRO A 326 -10.12 8.68 33.86
C PRO A 326 -9.55 9.15 35.22
N ALA A 327 -8.34 8.70 35.54
CA ALA A 327 -7.53 9.05 36.73
C ALA A 327 -6.14 9.62 36.34
N PRO A 328 -5.37 10.28 37.25
CA PRO A 328 -4.32 11.25 36.87
C PRO A 328 -2.88 10.71 36.75
N THR A 329 -2.03 11.49 36.06
CA THR A 329 -0.62 11.19 35.70
C THR A 329 0.39 12.09 36.46
N PRO A 330 1.60 11.62 36.83
CA PRO A 330 2.66 12.45 37.44
C PRO A 330 3.50 13.29 36.45
N THR A 331 4.26 14.26 36.97
CA THR A 331 5.07 15.25 36.21
C THR A 331 6.59 14.98 36.30
N ALA A 332 7.37 15.42 35.30
CA ALA A 332 8.84 15.34 35.25
C ALA A 332 9.50 16.75 35.11
N PRO A 333 10.81 16.93 35.45
CA PRO A 333 11.49 18.23 35.50
C PRO A 333 12.31 18.63 34.24
N ASP A 334 12.84 19.85 34.27
CA ASP A 334 13.44 20.62 33.16
C ASP A 334 14.99 20.42 32.98
N PRO A 335 15.60 20.76 31.82
CA PRO A 335 17.00 20.42 31.48
C PRO A 335 18.04 21.54 31.69
N ALA A 336 19.32 21.21 31.49
CA ALA A 336 20.48 22.12 31.60
C ALA A 336 21.22 22.34 30.24
N PRO A 337 21.94 23.46 30.05
CA PRO A 337 22.43 23.90 28.73
C PRO A 337 23.80 23.34 28.30
N THR A 338 24.11 23.49 27.00
CA THR A 338 25.27 22.91 26.28
C THR A 338 26.50 23.83 26.19
N THR A 339 27.64 23.29 25.74
CA THR A 339 28.92 24.02 25.53
C THR A 339 29.58 23.55 24.20
N PRO A 340 30.32 24.41 23.45
CA PRO A 340 30.83 24.08 22.10
C PRO A 340 32.06 23.15 22.07
N ALA A 341 32.37 22.60 20.87
CA ALA A 341 33.38 21.57 20.64
C ALA A 341 34.66 22.06 19.90
N PRO A 342 35.81 21.35 20.02
CA PRO A 342 37.07 21.68 19.34
C PRO A 342 37.31 20.96 17.99
N SER A 343 38.37 21.37 17.29
CA SER A 343 38.79 20.89 15.95
C SER A 343 39.52 19.51 15.95
N PRO A 344 39.68 18.86 14.77
CA PRO A 344 40.17 17.48 14.65
C PRO A 344 41.69 17.29 14.81
N THR A 345 42.13 16.05 14.98
CA THR A 345 43.54 15.66 15.12
C THR A 345 43.81 14.29 14.47
N THR A 346 45.02 14.09 13.96
CA THR A 346 45.50 12.92 13.18
C THR A 346 45.35 11.56 13.90
N PRO A 347 45.07 10.45 13.20
CA PRO A 347 44.94 9.11 13.80
C PRO A 347 46.22 8.59 14.50
N GLY A 348 46.02 7.73 15.51
CA GLY A 348 47.10 7.01 16.21
C GLY A 348 47.31 5.57 15.69
N PRO A 349 48.42 4.91 16.08
CA PRO A 349 48.73 3.54 15.65
C PRO A 349 47.79 2.48 16.26
N ALA A 350 47.63 1.37 15.54
CA ALA A 350 46.79 0.24 15.94
C ALA A 350 47.33 -0.51 17.18
N PRO A 351 46.46 -0.99 18.09
CA PRO A 351 46.83 -1.97 19.11
C PRO A 351 47.21 -3.32 18.48
N SER A 352 48.22 -4.00 19.02
CA SER A 352 48.64 -5.32 18.57
C SER A 352 48.68 -6.34 19.72
N GLY A 353 47.69 -7.24 19.73
CA GLY A 353 47.75 -8.52 20.46
C GLY A 353 47.44 -8.50 21.96
N LYS A 354 46.37 -9.21 22.32
CA LYS A 354 46.06 -9.80 23.66
C LYS A 354 45.82 -8.87 24.86
N ASP A 355 46.52 -7.75 25.00
CA ASP A 355 46.46 -6.96 26.24
C ASP A 355 45.32 -5.91 26.27
N GLY A 356 44.49 -5.89 25.23
CA GLY A 356 43.51 -4.84 24.97
C GLY A 356 44.14 -3.57 24.39
N GLY A 357 43.33 -2.54 24.14
CA GLY A 357 43.82 -1.27 23.61
C GLY A 357 42.74 -0.24 23.29
N SER A 358 43.16 1.00 23.12
CA SER A 358 42.31 2.11 22.69
C SER A 358 42.17 2.16 21.17
N LEU A 359 40.97 2.53 20.71
CA LEU A 359 40.65 2.78 19.30
C LEU A 359 40.53 4.29 19.09
N SER A 360 41.08 4.80 17.98
CA SER A 360 41.11 6.23 17.66
C SER A 360 40.46 6.62 16.32
N ASP A 361 40.27 5.64 15.42
CA ASP A 361 39.65 5.81 14.10
C ASP A 361 38.92 4.52 13.66
N ALA A 362 38.05 4.02 14.53
CA ALA A 362 37.17 2.91 14.20
C ALA A 362 36.08 3.34 13.21
N THR A 363 35.63 2.44 12.33
CA THR A 363 34.61 2.73 11.31
C THR A 363 33.41 1.78 11.45
N LEU A 364 32.21 2.35 11.53
CA LEU A 364 30.93 1.64 11.42
C LEU A 364 30.44 1.70 9.97
N ARG A 365 29.93 0.57 9.46
CA ARG A 365 29.22 0.49 8.16
C ARG A 365 27.94 -0.31 8.29
N TRP A 366 26.83 0.19 7.73
CA TRP A 366 25.54 -0.50 7.80
C TRP A 366 24.56 -0.03 6.73
N SER A 367 23.76 -0.92 6.15
CA SER A 367 22.60 -0.59 5.30
C SER A 367 21.27 -0.54 6.06
N MET A 368 21.25 -0.98 7.32
CA MET A 368 20.07 -1.21 8.17
C MET A 368 19.16 -2.36 7.70
N SER A 369 18.55 -2.26 6.53
CA SER A 369 17.69 -3.31 5.94
C SER A 369 17.55 -3.10 4.43
N ASP A 370 17.09 -4.12 3.70
CA ASP A 370 16.78 -3.97 2.28
C ASP A 370 15.59 -3.00 2.07
N GLU A 371 14.64 -2.97 3.00
CA GLU A 371 13.49 -2.04 3.01
C GLU A 371 13.91 -0.57 3.14
N ALA A 372 14.92 -0.27 3.95
CA ALA A 372 15.51 1.08 4.04
C ALA A 372 16.23 1.53 2.75
N ASN A 373 16.35 0.62 1.78
CA ASN A 373 17.09 0.77 0.53
C ASN A 373 16.27 0.40 -0.71
N SER A 374 14.97 0.10 -0.59
CA SER A 374 14.15 -0.43 -1.70
C SER A 374 13.44 0.66 -2.51
N GLY A 375 12.81 0.27 -3.62
CA GLY A 375 11.80 1.12 -4.25
C GLY A 375 10.56 1.27 -3.35
N ALA A 376 9.86 2.39 -3.46
CA ALA A 376 8.69 2.77 -2.68
C ALA A 376 7.41 2.77 -3.54
N TYR A 377 6.23 2.68 -2.91
CA TYR A 377 4.95 2.56 -3.63
C TYR A 377 4.45 3.87 -4.28
N ASN A 378 5.09 5.00 -4.01
CA ASN A 378 4.85 6.26 -4.74
C ASN A 378 5.67 6.36 -6.05
N GLY A 379 6.39 5.29 -6.45
CA GLY A 379 7.26 5.29 -7.62
C GLY A 379 8.67 5.84 -7.37
N ASP A 380 8.99 6.22 -6.13
CA ASP A 380 10.31 6.69 -5.69
C ASP A 380 11.12 5.58 -4.98
N CYS A 381 12.14 5.92 -4.18
CA CYS A 381 12.83 4.96 -3.31
C CYS A 381 12.87 5.37 -1.82
N ASN A 382 13.25 4.41 -0.97
CA ASN A 382 13.73 4.63 0.38
C ASN A 382 15.27 4.74 0.34
N PHE A 383 15.86 5.66 1.09
CA PHE A 383 17.29 5.97 1.02
C PHE A 383 17.90 6.49 2.32
N LEU A 384 19.23 6.46 2.37
CA LEU A 384 20.04 7.06 3.43
C LEU A 384 20.64 8.39 2.95
N SER A 385 20.70 9.39 3.83
CA SER A 385 21.36 10.69 3.60
C SER A 385 22.27 11.02 4.78
N ALA A 386 23.42 11.64 4.56
CA ALA A 386 24.30 12.06 5.65
C ALA A 386 23.74 13.31 6.36
N GLY A 387 24.03 13.42 7.66
CA GLY A 387 23.57 14.50 8.53
C GLY A 387 22.16 14.28 9.12
N VAL A 388 21.75 15.19 10.01
CA VAL A 388 20.36 15.34 10.45
C VAL A 388 19.64 16.24 9.44
N ALA A 389 18.57 15.75 8.82
CA ALA A 389 17.79 16.55 7.89
C ALA A 389 16.95 17.62 8.61
N ALA A 390 16.88 18.81 8.02
CA ALA A 390 15.98 19.88 8.46
C ALA A 390 14.50 19.52 8.25
N SER A 391 13.57 20.39 8.64
CA SER A 391 12.14 20.18 8.39
C SER A 391 11.77 20.55 6.95
N THR A 392 11.13 19.63 6.22
CA THR A 392 10.45 19.91 4.93
C THR A 392 9.19 20.77 5.11
N GLY A 393 8.64 20.83 6.32
CA GLY A 393 7.38 21.50 6.65
C GLY A 393 6.11 20.70 6.33
N SER A 394 6.23 19.60 5.58
CA SER A 394 5.15 18.69 5.21
C SER A 394 5.69 17.35 4.70
N SER A 395 4.82 16.35 4.59
CA SER A 395 5.13 15.05 3.98
C SER A 395 5.21 15.20 2.45
N ARG A 396 6.39 15.56 1.94
CA ARG A 396 6.66 15.77 0.51
C ARG A 396 7.92 15.02 0.05
N PRO A 397 8.01 14.62 -1.23
CA PRO A 397 9.28 14.19 -1.80
C PRO A 397 10.36 15.26 -1.64
N TRP A 398 11.59 14.81 -1.45
CA TRP A 398 12.78 15.63 -1.41
C TRP A 398 13.23 16.02 -2.82
N ASP A 399 14.10 17.01 -2.83
CA ASP A 399 14.87 17.46 -3.97
C ASP A 399 16.36 17.47 -3.58
N SER A 400 17.26 17.72 -4.52
CA SER A 400 18.71 17.66 -4.29
C SER A 400 19.24 18.64 -3.24
N SER A 401 18.45 19.64 -2.80
CA SER A 401 18.85 20.56 -1.72
C SER A 401 18.69 19.97 -0.31
N PHE A 402 17.90 18.89 -0.15
CA PHE A 402 17.68 18.22 1.13
C PHE A 402 18.57 16.98 1.35
N TYR A 403 19.09 16.40 0.27
CA TYR A 403 20.00 15.25 0.33
C TYR A 403 21.46 15.67 0.55
N SER A 404 22.22 14.87 1.33
CA SER A 404 23.68 14.96 1.35
C SER A 404 24.36 13.60 1.25
N ALA A 405 25.41 13.54 0.43
CA ALA A 405 26.32 12.41 0.34
C ALA A 405 27.25 12.28 1.56
N SER A 406 27.54 13.39 2.26
CA SER A 406 28.46 13.41 3.41
C SER A 406 28.17 14.53 4.42
N SER A 407 28.49 14.30 5.69
CA SER A 407 28.31 15.27 6.78
C SER A 407 29.21 14.91 7.96
N GLY A 408 30.22 15.73 8.24
CA GLY A 408 31.23 15.43 9.25
C GLY A 408 31.97 14.12 8.93
N ASN A 409 31.99 13.19 9.89
CA ASN A 409 32.60 11.86 9.74
C ASN A 409 31.68 10.84 9.04
N VAL A 410 30.51 11.27 8.52
CA VAL A 410 29.53 10.41 7.87
C VAL A 410 29.59 10.56 6.35
N SER A 411 29.55 9.44 5.64
CA SER A 411 29.29 9.40 4.20
C SER A 411 28.31 8.29 3.85
N ILE A 412 27.58 8.45 2.74
CA ILE A 412 26.73 7.41 2.16
C ILE A 412 27.45 6.82 0.95
N VAL A 413 27.64 5.50 0.94
CA VAL A 413 28.23 4.74 -0.16
C VAL A 413 27.23 3.74 -0.71
N LYS A 414 27.46 3.26 -1.94
CA LYS A 414 26.61 2.29 -2.63
C LYS A 414 27.43 1.20 -3.28
N ALA A 415 26.85 0.00 -3.37
CA ALA A 415 27.37 -1.06 -4.22
C ALA A 415 27.53 -0.58 -5.68
N ASP A 416 28.64 -0.97 -6.32
CA ASP A 416 28.83 -0.79 -7.77
C ASP A 416 28.81 -2.14 -8.52
N GLY A 417 28.63 -2.07 -9.84
CA GLY A 417 28.51 -3.25 -10.70
C GLY A 417 29.79 -4.09 -10.86
N ALA A 418 30.93 -3.65 -10.29
CA ALA A 418 32.16 -4.44 -10.19
C ALA A 418 32.30 -5.14 -8.82
N GLY A 419 31.33 -4.98 -7.91
CA GLY A 419 31.39 -5.50 -6.54
C GLY A 419 32.17 -4.60 -5.58
N GLY A 420 32.50 -3.38 -6.00
CA GLY A 420 33.12 -2.35 -5.18
C GLY A 420 32.09 -1.49 -4.44
N TRP A 421 32.54 -0.28 -4.11
CA TRP A 421 31.79 0.74 -3.38
C TRP A 421 32.04 2.12 -3.99
N THR A 422 30.97 2.82 -4.39
CA THR A 422 31.01 4.19 -4.92
C THR A 422 30.30 5.18 -3.98
N GLY A 423 30.54 6.48 -4.15
CA GLY A 423 29.84 7.52 -3.40
C GLY A 423 28.39 7.68 -3.88
N ALA A 424 27.46 7.84 -2.93
CA ALA A 424 26.05 8.07 -3.25
C ALA A 424 25.79 9.54 -3.60
N THR A 425 25.09 9.80 -4.71
CA THR A 425 24.70 11.15 -5.17
C THR A 425 23.19 11.22 -5.40
N TRP A 426 22.63 12.42 -5.52
CA TRP A 426 21.19 12.57 -5.80
C TRP A 426 20.78 11.89 -7.12
N GLU A 427 21.67 11.85 -8.11
CA GLU A 427 21.42 11.22 -9.41
C GLU A 427 21.44 9.68 -9.33
N ASN A 428 22.18 9.11 -8.36
CA ASN A 428 22.37 7.66 -8.26
C ASN A 428 21.65 7.00 -7.07
N HIS A 429 21.14 7.75 -6.09
CA HIS A 429 20.67 7.18 -4.81
C HIS A 429 19.63 6.06 -4.99
N CYS A 430 18.60 6.27 -5.81
CA CYS A 430 17.57 5.27 -6.14
C CYS A 430 17.98 4.20 -7.18
N LEU A 431 19.26 4.05 -7.53
CA LEU A 431 19.73 3.02 -8.47
C LEU A 431 20.28 1.79 -7.74
N ASP A 432 20.15 0.60 -8.33
CA ASP A 432 20.86 -0.61 -7.93
C ASP A 432 22.34 -0.58 -8.40
N ALA A 433 23.12 -1.60 -8.03
CA ALA A 433 24.53 -1.72 -8.43
C ALA A 433 24.76 -1.80 -9.96
N ALA A 434 23.76 -2.20 -10.73
CA ALA A 434 23.79 -2.28 -12.19
C ALA A 434 23.26 -1.00 -12.88
N GLY A 435 22.82 0.00 -12.10
CA GLY A 435 22.31 1.28 -12.59
C GLY A 435 20.80 1.32 -12.89
N ASN A 436 20.02 0.29 -12.52
CA ASN A 436 18.57 0.29 -12.71
C ASN A 436 17.88 1.00 -11.53
N LYS A 437 16.81 1.78 -11.77
CA LYS A 437 16.00 2.34 -10.67
C LYS A 437 15.30 1.21 -9.91
N VAL A 438 15.47 1.17 -8.58
CA VAL A 438 14.80 0.18 -7.70
C VAL A 438 13.28 0.38 -7.69
N ARG A 439 12.52 -0.71 -7.49
CA ARG A 439 11.05 -0.69 -7.56
C ARG A 439 10.43 -1.49 -6.41
N SER A 440 9.31 -1.00 -5.88
CA SER A 440 8.62 -1.60 -4.73
C SER A 440 8.06 -3.01 -4.99
N ASN A 441 7.82 -3.36 -6.25
CA ASN A 441 7.32 -4.68 -6.65
C ASN A 441 8.41 -5.74 -6.84
N ASP A 442 9.70 -5.39 -6.76
CA ASP A 442 10.79 -6.35 -6.69
C ASP A 442 11.29 -6.45 -5.24
N LEU A 443 11.11 -7.62 -4.62
CA LEU A 443 11.44 -7.86 -3.21
C LEU A 443 12.96 -7.99 -2.95
N HIS A 444 13.77 -8.08 -4.00
CA HIS A 444 15.22 -8.24 -3.91
C HIS A 444 16.00 -7.05 -4.49
N ALA A 445 15.37 -6.22 -5.32
CA ALA A 445 15.97 -4.97 -5.78
C ALA A 445 16.08 -3.94 -4.63
N ASN A 446 17.32 -3.68 -4.22
CA ASN A 446 17.68 -2.62 -3.28
C ASN A 446 18.86 -1.80 -3.84
N THR A 447 19.04 -0.60 -3.29
CA THR A 447 20.03 0.39 -3.76
C THR A 447 21.47 0.08 -3.34
N GLY A 448 21.68 -0.97 -2.54
CA GLY A 448 22.97 -1.35 -1.98
C GLY A 448 23.61 -0.24 -1.14
N SER A 449 22.84 0.69 -0.58
CA SER A 449 23.39 1.86 0.12
C SER A 449 23.78 1.51 1.56
N GLN A 450 24.92 2.01 2.01
CA GLN A 450 25.38 1.92 3.39
C GLN A 450 25.75 3.31 3.92
N VAL A 451 25.41 3.58 5.17
CA VAL A 451 26.07 4.64 5.93
C VAL A 451 27.46 4.15 6.35
N VAL A 452 28.45 5.03 6.25
CA VAL A 452 29.83 4.85 6.74
C VAL A 452 30.09 5.95 7.75
N VAL A 453 30.53 5.60 8.96
CA VAL A 453 30.86 6.56 10.02
C VAL A 453 32.29 6.28 10.51
N THR A 454 33.21 7.22 10.28
CA THR A 454 34.64 7.10 10.65
C THR A 454 34.97 7.84 11.95
N GLY A 455 36.24 7.83 12.39
CA GLY A 455 36.68 8.59 13.56
C GLY A 455 36.16 8.06 14.90
N GLY A 456 35.70 6.81 14.95
CA GLY A 456 35.16 6.16 16.15
C GLY A 456 36.23 5.94 17.21
N LYS A 457 35.90 6.26 18.46
CA LYS A 457 36.83 6.21 19.59
C LYS A 457 36.31 5.28 20.66
N GLY A 458 37.19 4.50 21.28
CA GLY A 458 36.75 3.43 22.15
C GLY A 458 37.88 2.57 22.72
N THR A 459 37.51 1.39 23.19
CA THR A 459 38.40 0.40 23.79
C THR A 459 37.96 -1.01 23.46
N VAL A 460 38.93 -1.88 23.19
CA VAL A 460 38.76 -3.34 23.26
C VAL A 460 39.51 -3.82 24.49
N ALA A 461 38.83 -4.50 25.42
CA ALA A 461 39.43 -5.08 26.62
C ALA A 461 40.13 -6.42 26.30
N ALA A 462 40.97 -6.89 27.23
CA ALA A 462 41.77 -8.12 27.05
C ALA A 462 40.92 -9.41 26.95
N ASP A 463 39.67 -9.38 27.40
CA ASP A 463 38.69 -10.46 27.24
C ASP A 463 37.91 -10.40 25.91
N GLY A 464 38.00 -9.28 25.19
CA GLY A 464 37.29 -8.98 23.95
C GLY A 464 36.15 -7.97 24.08
N ALA A 465 35.73 -7.60 25.31
CA ALA A 465 34.64 -6.64 25.49
C ALA A 465 34.98 -5.30 24.81
N THR A 466 34.06 -4.81 23.98
CA THR A 466 34.30 -3.74 23.01
C THR A 466 33.28 -2.62 23.17
N ARG A 467 33.77 -1.42 23.48
CA ARG A 467 32.94 -0.19 23.50
C ARG A 467 33.51 0.83 22.51
N ILE A 468 32.66 1.37 21.63
CA ILE A 468 33.05 2.37 20.62
C ILE A 468 31.97 3.44 20.49
N GLU A 469 32.38 4.70 20.48
CA GLU A 469 31.53 5.87 20.28
C GLU A 469 31.95 6.59 18.99
N TRP A 470 30.99 6.90 18.11
CA TRP A 470 31.22 7.73 16.93
C TRP A 470 30.56 9.10 17.08
N LYS A 471 31.11 10.10 16.38
CA LYS A 471 30.50 11.43 16.24
C LYS A 471 30.05 11.65 14.80
N GLY A 472 28.76 11.91 14.62
CA GLY A 472 28.15 12.03 13.29
C GLY A 472 26.64 11.81 13.31
N SER A 473 25.98 11.96 12.16
CA SER A 473 24.56 11.67 12.01
C SER A 473 24.21 11.25 10.59
N TRP A 474 23.12 10.49 10.43
CA TRP A 474 22.50 10.21 9.13
C TRP A 474 20.98 10.23 9.25
N THR A 475 20.31 10.54 8.15
CA THR A 475 18.86 10.52 7.99
C THR A 475 18.45 9.29 7.18
N VAL A 476 17.31 8.72 7.56
CA VAL A 476 16.68 7.56 6.95
C VAL A 476 15.35 8.03 6.34
N ALA A 477 15.30 8.10 5.03
CA ALA A 477 14.20 8.67 4.26
C ALA A 477 13.37 7.57 3.60
N PHE A 478 12.05 7.63 3.81
CA PHE A 478 11.07 6.71 3.23
C PHE A 478 10.18 7.45 2.23
N TYR A 479 9.74 6.76 1.17
CA TYR A 479 8.88 7.29 0.10
C TYR A 479 9.43 8.59 -0.53
N GLY A 480 10.69 8.59 -0.97
CA GLY A 480 11.31 9.79 -1.55
C GLY A 480 11.59 10.91 -0.54
N GLY A 481 11.55 10.61 0.77
CA GLY A 481 11.66 11.61 1.84
C GLY A 481 10.32 12.21 2.31
N MET A 482 9.18 11.65 1.87
CA MET A 482 7.86 11.99 2.44
C MET A 482 7.72 11.66 3.93
N ASN A 483 8.58 10.81 4.49
CA ASN A 483 8.68 10.57 5.94
C ASN A 483 10.14 10.24 6.30
N TYR A 484 10.69 10.84 7.36
CA TYR A 484 12.09 10.61 7.74
C TYR A 484 12.42 10.91 9.21
N TRP A 485 13.48 10.26 9.67
CA TRP A 485 14.06 10.38 11.00
C TRP A 485 15.60 10.26 10.88
N SER A 486 16.32 10.76 11.87
CA SER A 486 17.79 10.78 11.89
C SER A 486 18.35 10.04 13.10
N VAL A 487 19.51 9.43 12.89
CA VAL A 487 20.38 8.88 13.92
C VAL A 487 21.50 9.88 14.20
N THR A 488 21.80 10.14 15.48
CA THR A 488 22.94 10.95 15.94
C THR A 488 23.78 10.19 16.96
N ASP A 489 25.10 10.27 16.80
CA ASP A 489 26.15 9.77 17.69
C ASP A 489 25.92 8.31 18.17
N PRO A 490 26.12 7.31 17.29
CA PRO A 490 25.95 5.91 17.65
C PRO A 490 27.07 5.42 18.57
N VAL A 491 26.70 4.46 19.41
CA VAL A 491 27.51 3.87 20.49
C VAL A 491 27.32 2.36 20.45
N LEU A 492 28.38 1.64 20.12
CA LEU A 492 28.48 0.19 20.23
C LEU A 492 28.96 -0.19 21.63
N ASP A 493 28.32 -1.17 22.24
CA ASP A 493 28.76 -1.82 23.47
C ASP A 493 28.53 -3.33 23.35
N VAL A 494 29.59 -4.13 23.46
CA VAL A 494 29.58 -5.61 23.33
C VAL A 494 30.40 -6.20 24.47
N ASP A 495 29.82 -7.14 25.22
CA ASP A 495 30.49 -7.79 26.35
C ASP A 495 31.39 -8.97 25.91
N ALA A 496 32.13 -9.52 26.88
CA ALA A 496 33.05 -10.64 26.66
C ALA A 496 32.38 -11.98 26.30
N SER A 497 31.04 -12.07 26.33
CA SER A 497 30.27 -13.22 25.86
C SER A 497 29.81 -13.07 24.40
N GLY A 498 29.97 -11.88 23.82
CA GLY A 498 29.51 -11.59 22.45
C GLY A 498 28.06 -11.12 22.36
N SER A 499 27.44 -10.76 23.48
CA SER A 499 26.15 -10.06 23.51
C SER A 499 26.37 -8.55 23.58
N GLY A 500 25.50 -7.76 22.94
CA GLY A 500 25.71 -6.32 22.86
C GLY A 500 24.59 -5.52 22.20
N THR A 501 24.83 -4.21 22.08
CA THR A 501 23.90 -3.25 21.48
C THR A 501 24.62 -2.20 20.64
N LEU A 502 23.96 -1.74 19.57
CA LEU A 502 24.23 -0.45 18.95
C LEU A 502 23.11 0.51 19.38
N THR A 503 23.44 1.50 20.20
CA THR A 503 22.49 2.53 20.65
C THR A 503 22.83 3.88 20.05
N ALA A 504 21.85 4.76 19.86
CA ALA A 504 22.07 6.11 19.36
C ALA A 504 20.96 7.07 19.81
N THR A 505 21.12 8.36 19.52
CA THR A 505 20.02 9.34 19.68
C THR A 505 19.23 9.42 18.38
N ALA A 506 17.95 9.06 18.42
CA ALA A 506 17.02 9.30 17.33
C ALA A 506 16.40 10.70 17.42
N SER A 507 16.20 11.34 16.28
CA SER A 507 15.45 12.59 16.08
C SER A 507 14.63 12.49 14.79
N GLY A 508 13.70 13.41 14.53
CA GLY A 508 12.90 13.36 13.29
C GLY A 508 11.53 13.99 13.41
N TYR A 509 10.63 13.58 12.54
CA TYR A 509 9.29 14.16 12.41
C TYR A 509 8.22 13.07 12.48
N GLY A 510 7.16 13.34 13.23
CA GLY A 510 5.93 12.58 13.24
C GLY A 510 5.01 13.10 12.14
N ALA A 511 4.59 12.21 11.25
CA ALA A 511 3.77 12.55 10.10
C ALA A 511 2.62 11.55 9.94
N ASP A 512 1.45 12.03 9.53
CA ASP A 512 0.29 11.17 9.28
C ASP A 512 0.31 10.70 7.82
N ARG A 513 0.23 9.38 7.62
CA ARG A 513 0.11 8.78 6.29
C ARG A 513 -1.17 9.23 5.55
N ASN A 514 -2.20 9.63 6.28
CA ASN A 514 -3.52 10.00 5.76
C ASN A 514 -3.72 11.52 5.62
N ASP A 515 -2.91 12.33 6.31
CA ASP A 515 -2.84 13.79 6.19
C ASP A 515 -1.38 14.24 6.07
N THR A 516 -0.96 14.51 4.84
CA THR A 516 0.42 14.93 4.51
C THR A 516 0.80 16.31 5.03
N SER A 517 -0.14 17.08 5.59
CA SER A 517 0.15 18.36 6.27
C SER A 517 0.58 18.18 7.73
N VAL A 518 0.33 17.01 8.35
CA VAL A 518 0.83 16.69 9.68
C VAL A 518 2.35 16.50 9.60
N TRP A 519 3.08 17.41 10.24
CA TRP A 519 4.54 17.40 10.25
C TRP A 519 5.11 17.97 11.57
N LEU A 520 5.22 17.12 12.58
CA LEU A 520 5.51 17.52 13.96
C LEU A 520 6.94 17.13 14.37
N PRO A 521 7.79 18.05 14.84
CA PRO A 521 9.12 17.70 15.34
C PRO A 521 9.02 16.79 16.58
N LEU A 522 9.69 15.65 16.55
CA LEU A 522 9.71 14.71 17.66
C LEU A 522 10.79 15.10 18.69
N PRO A 523 10.55 14.89 20.00
CA PRO A 523 11.61 14.97 20.98
C PRO A 523 12.70 13.93 20.67
N THR A 524 13.95 14.29 20.91
CA THR A 524 15.06 13.35 20.74
C THR A 524 14.98 12.24 21.78
N GLN A 525 15.31 11.01 21.39
CA GLN A 525 15.21 9.85 22.27
C GLN A 525 16.42 8.92 22.04
N LYS A 526 17.04 8.44 23.12
CA LYS A 526 18.00 7.34 22.98
C LYS A 526 17.25 6.05 22.63
N VAL A 527 17.72 5.31 21.63
CA VAL A 527 17.13 4.06 21.12
C VAL A 527 18.21 3.01 20.86
N THR A 528 17.80 1.74 20.89
CA THR A 528 18.61 0.58 20.52
C THR A 528 18.37 0.25 19.06
N LEU A 529 19.29 0.65 18.17
CA LEU A 529 19.18 0.41 16.73
C LEU A 529 19.34 -1.08 16.38
N ALA A 530 20.18 -1.79 17.14
CA ALA A 530 20.47 -3.20 16.97
C ALA A 530 20.82 -3.83 18.32
N THR A 531 20.34 -5.04 18.57
CA THR A 531 20.95 -5.98 19.53
C THR A 531 21.81 -6.97 18.76
N LEU A 532 22.86 -7.48 19.41
CA LEU A 532 23.85 -8.40 18.84
C LEU A 532 24.00 -9.58 19.81
N ASN A 533 24.08 -10.81 19.29
CA ASN A 533 24.27 -12.01 20.10
C ASN A 533 25.16 -13.03 19.38
N GLY A 534 26.21 -13.49 20.06
CA GLY A 534 27.18 -14.41 19.48
C GLY A 534 28.21 -13.74 18.57
N VAL A 535 28.57 -12.48 18.84
CA VAL A 535 29.77 -11.86 18.26
C VAL A 535 31.00 -12.59 18.79
N ASP A 536 31.80 -13.22 17.94
CA ASP A 536 33.10 -13.76 18.35
C ASP A 536 34.09 -12.61 18.57
N VAL A 537 34.08 -12.06 19.78
CA VAL A 537 34.94 -10.94 20.21
C VAL A 537 36.43 -11.26 20.13
N ARG A 538 36.83 -12.55 20.16
CA ARG A 538 38.22 -12.97 20.06
C ARG A 538 38.68 -13.01 18.61
N ALA A 539 37.84 -13.54 17.72
CA ALA A 539 38.05 -13.41 16.28
C ALA A 539 38.08 -11.93 15.88
N ALA A 540 37.14 -11.12 16.37
CA ALA A 540 37.06 -9.68 16.09
C ALA A 540 38.33 -8.93 16.49
N ALA A 541 38.83 -9.14 17.71
CA ALA A 541 40.09 -8.57 18.18
C ALA A 541 41.29 -9.02 17.33
N SER A 542 41.31 -10.27 16.86
CA SER A 542 42.39 -10.78 15.99
C SER A 542 42.33 -10.26 14.55
N ALA A 543 41.13 -9.98 14.02
CA ALA A 543 40.89 -9.49 12.67
C ALA A 543 40.94 -7.96 12.55
N SER A 544 41.07 -7.24 13.67
CA SER A 544 40.90 -5.78 13.77
C SER A 544 39.48 -5.30 13.40
N GLY A 545 38.45 -6.09 13.68
CA GLY A 545 37.05 -5.75 13.42
C GLY A 545 36.16 -6.97 13.17
N PHE A 546 34.86 -6.75 12.93
CA PHE A 546 33.90 -7.81 12.65
C PHE A 546 32.78 -7.36 11.68
N THR A 547 32.13 -8.33 11.04
CA THR A 547 30.83 -8.18 10.38
C THR A 547 29.83 -9.12 11.06
N HIS A 548 28.65 -8.64 11.43
CA HIS A 548 27.65 -9.41 12.17
C HIS A 548 26.22 -8.97 11.82
N THR A 549 25.29 -9.91 11.76
CA THR A 549 23.87 -9.63 11.51
C THR A 549 23.17 -9.37 12.85
N PRO A 550 22.53 -8.21 13.06
CA PRO A 550 21.74 -7.95 14.26
C PRO A 550 20.60 -8.95 14.48
N ASP A 551 20.16 -9.08 15.73
CA ASP A 551 18.95 -9.84 16.03
C ASP A 551 17.75 -9.22 15.30
N TYR A 552 16.97 -10.07 14.64
CA TYR A 552 15.70 -9.70 14.04
C TYR A 552 14.79 -10.92 13.97
N LEU A 553 15.29 -12.03 13.40
CA LEU A 553 14.53 -13.26 13.23
C LEU A 553 14.13 -13.85 14.59
N GLY A 554 12.84 -14.12 14.78
CA GLY A 554 12.29 -14.60 16.05
C GLY A 554 12.07 -13.52 17.12
N VAL A 555 12.46 -12.26 16.88
CA VAL A 555 12.19 -11.15 17.81
C VAL A 555 10.72 -10.76 17.74
N SER A 556 10.02 -10.81 18.88
CA SER A 556 8.65 -10.34 19.02
C SER A 556 8.62 -8.87 19.45
N VAL A 557 7.58 -8.13 19.02
CA VAL A 557 7.39 -6.72 19.39
C VAL A 557 5.95 -6.44 19.80
N GLN A 558 5.78 -5.57 20.79
CA GLN A 558 4.50 -5.01 21.17
C GLN A 558 4.37 -3.59 20.61
N VAL A 559 3.22 -3.27 20.05
CA VAL A 559 2.94 -1.97 19.42
C VAL A 559 1.54 -1.49 19.80
N GLY A 560 1.30 -0.18 19.71
CA GLY A 560 0.03 0.45 20.01
C GLY A 560 -1.12 -0.01 19.11
N SER A 561 -2.36 0.13 19.59
CA SER A 561 -3.56 -0.26 18.84
C SER A 561 -3.86 0.61 17.61
N SER A 562 -3.12 1.71 17.42
CA SER A 562 -3.22 2.63 16.28
C SER A 562 -2.35 2.23 15.08
N VAL A 563 -1.51 1.20 15.21
CA VAL A 563 -0.66 0.69 14.11
C VAL A 563 -0.95 -0.78 13.83
N ALA A 564 -0.53 -1.27 12.66
CA ALA A 564 -0.62 -2.69 12.33
C ALA A 564 0.17 -3.53 13.34
N LYS A 565 -0.43 -4.59 13.88
CA LYS A 565 0.27 -5.51 14.81
C LYS A 565 1.34 -6.31 14.06
N GLN A 566 2.36 -6.79 14.79
CA GLN A 566 3.22 -7.85 14.26
C GLN A 566 2.34 -9.06 13.90
N ALA A 567 2.49 -9.56 12.68
CA ALA A 567 1.67 -10.66 12.17
C ALA A 567 1.91 -11.95 12.97
N ALA A 568 0.91 -12.83 13.02
CA ALA A 568 1.12 -14.17 13.59
C ALA A 568 2.21 -14.92 12.80
N ARG A 569 3.08 -15.65 13.49
CA ARG A 569 4.09 -16.50 12.85
C ARG A 569 3.41 -17.72 12.22
N THR A 570 3.60 -17.89 10.92
CA THR A 570 3.10 -19.04 10.13
C THR A 570 4.28 -19.81 9.55
N SER A 571 4.02 -20.90 8.81
CA SER A 571 5.02 -21.53 7.95
C SER A 571 5.61 -20.55 6.93
N ASP A 572 4.75 -19.70 6.37
CA ASP A 572 5.00 -18.96 5.13
C ASP A 572 5.78 -17.67 5.37
N ASN A 573 5.78 -17.17 6.61
CA ASN A 573 6.64 -16.07 7.06
C ASN A 573 7.80 -16.53 7.96
N ALA A 574 7.93 -17.82 8.29
CA ALA A 574 8.87 -18.31 9.30
C ALA A 574 10.35 -17.94 9.08
N GLU A 575 10.77 -17.74 7.82
CA GLU A 575 12.14 -17.39 7.41
C GLU A 575 12.49 -15.89 7.52
N TYR A 576 11.47 -15.02 7.63
CA TYR A 576 11.62 -13.56 7.77
C TYR A 576 10.79 -12.99 8.93
N TRP A 577 10.17 -13.84 9.76
CA TRP A 577 9.37 -13.41 10.91
C TRP A 577 10.27 -12.83 12.00
N GLY A 578 10.08 -11.56 12.34
CA GLY A 578 10.95 -10.83 13.25
C GLY A 578 10.60 -9.37 13.48
N SER A 579 11.49 -8.66 14.18
CA SER A 579 11.40 -7.24 14.50
C SER A 579 12.78 -6.66 14.84
N PHE A 580 12.97 -5.37 14.59
CA PHE A 580 14.00 -4.56 15.26
C PHE A 580 13.67 -4.39 16.77
N PRO A 581 14.61 -3.87 17.61
CA PRO A 581 14.41 -3.76 19.05
C PRO A 581 13.18 -2.93 19.47
N GLN A 582 12.59 -3.29 20.61
CA GLN A 582 11.31 -2.78 21.09
C GLN A 582 11.27 -1.25 21.29
N ASP A 583 12.30 -0.67 21.91
CA ASP A 583 12.39 0.77 22.19
C ASP A 583 12.55 1.62 20.91
N PHE A 584 13.25 1.05 19.92
CA PHE A 584 13.34 1.61 18.57
C PHE A 584 12.00 1.54 17.84
N VAL A 585 11.30 0.39 17.83
CA VAL A 585 9.97 0.31 17.20
C VAL A 585 8.97 1.25 17.88
N THR A 586 9.01 1.38 19.22
CA THR A 586 8.19 2.35 19.97
C THR A 586 8.56 3.81 19.66
N TYR A 587 9.79 4.12 19.24
CA TYR A 587 10.12 5.42 18.65
C TYR A 587 9.51 5.56 17.24
N GLN A 588 9.56 4.51 16.43
CA GLN A 588 9.05 4.51 15.06
C GLN A 588 7.51 4.53 14.97
N GLU A 589 6.80 4.22 16.05
CA GLU A 589 5.36 4.52 16.16
C GLU A 589 5.09 6.04 16.14
N LYS A 590 6.04 6.85 16.65
CA LYS A 590 5.93 8.32 16.68
C LYS A 590 6.26 8.98 15.34
N THR A 591 7.15 8.37 14.55
CA THR A 591 7.45 8.81 13.18
C THR A 591 6.37 8.41 12.19
N GLY A 592 5.56 7.39 12.52
CA GLY A 592 4.64 6.73 11.59
C GLY A 592 5.29 5.65 10.73
N GLN A 593 6.53 5.25 11.04
CA GLN A 593 7.28 4.22 10.31
C GLN A 593 7.25 2.82 10.94
N SER A 594 6.64 2.61 12.12
CA SER A 594 6.83 1.37 12.92
C SER A 594 6.73 0.07 12.12
N SER A 595 5.73 -0.05 11.24
CA SER A 595 5.48 -1.26 10.44
C SER A 595 6.58 -1.60 9.43
N TYR A 596 7.50 -0.70 9.08
CA TYR A 596 8.65 -1.01 8.22
C TYR A 596 9.78 -1.74 8.96
N TRP A 597 9.66 -1.92 10.28
CA TRP A 597 10.71 -2.48 11.16
C TRP A 597 10.33 -3.80 11.84
N TYR A 598 9.21 -4.41 11.44
CA TYR A 598 8.81 -5.76 11.83
C TYR A 598 7.93 -6.43 10.76
N THR A 599 7.75 -7.74 10.88
CA THR A 599 6.83 -8.55 10.08
C THR A 599 5.39 -8.12 10.37
N SER A 600 4.83 -7.22 9.55
CA SER A 600 3.54 -6.55 9.76
C SER A 600 2.39 -7.17 8.96
N GLY A 601 2.62 -8.29 8.28
CA GLY A 601 1.71 -8.83 7.25
C GLY A 601 1.81 -8.06 5.93
N GLY A 602 2.88 -7.29 5.72
CA GLY A 602 3.11 -6.55 4.48
C GLY A 602 3.81 -7.40 3.43
N THR A 603 3.53 -7.16 2.15
CA THR A 603 4.17 -7.90 1.03
C THR A 603 5.68 -7.71 0.95
N ARG A 604 6.23 -6.65 1.58
CA ARG A 604 7.68 -6.42 1.74
C ARG A 604 8.28 -6.90 3.08
N ASP A 605 7.55 -7.65 3.90
CA ASP A 605 8.06 -8.14 5.20
C ASP A 605 9.42 -8.88 5.09
N ALA A 606 9.67 -9.55 3.96
CA ALA A 606 10.95 -10.22 3.68
C ALA A 606 12.15 -9.28 3.54
N ALA A 607 11.95 -8.01 3.14
CA ALA A 607 12.99 -7.00 2.99
C ALA A 607 13.32 -6.26 4.31
N LYS A 608 12.50 -6.43 5.35
CA LYS A 608 12.62 -5.73 6.63
C LYS A 608 13.66 -6.32 7.58
N LYS A 609 14.24 -7.48 7.25
CA LYS A 609 15.31 -8.12 8.05
C LYS A 609 16.47 -7.14 8.27
N ALA A 610 17.02 -7.14 9.49
CA ALA A 610 18.23 -6.39 9.77
C ALA A 610 19.40 -6.90 8.89
N ALA A 611 20.00 -6.00 8.13
CA ALA A 611 21.18 -6.29 7.31
C ALA A 611 22.45 -6.35 8.18
N PRO A 612 23.51 -7.06 7.74
CA PRO A 612 24.78 -7.10 8.46
C PRO A 612 25.37 -5.70 8.68
N LEU A 613 25.85 -5.44 9.90
CA LEU A 613 26.70 -4.29 10.19
C LEU A 613 28.16 -4.73 10.24
N THR A 614 29.05 -3.84 9.84
CA THR A 614 30.50 -4.03 9.89
C THR A 614 31.13 -2.98 10.79
N VAL A 615 32.03 -3.41 11.68
CA VAL A 615 32.79 -2.56 12.61
C VAL A 615 34.27 -2.85 12.40
N ALA A 616 34.96 -1.95 11.71
CA ALA A 616 36.42 -1.98 11.58
C ALA A 616 37.04 -1.23 12.76
N TYR A 617 37.93 -1.88 13.53
CA TYR A 617 38.70 -1.22 14.58
C TYR A 617 39.86 -0.40 14.01
N THR A 618 40.39 -0.79 12.85
CA THR A 618 41.45 -0.09 12.12
C THR A 618 41.29 -0.28 10.60
N ALA A 619 42.03 0.51 9.82
CA ALA A 619 42.07 0.40 8.36
C ALA A 619 42.68 -0.92 7.82
N SER A 620 43.19 -1.83 8.68
CA SER A 620 43.62 -3.17 8.25
C SER A 620 42.46 -4.17 8.11
N PHE A 621 41.26 -3.84 8.61
CA PHE A 621 40.09 -4.70 8.47
C PHE A 621 39.64 -4.76 7.01
N THR A 622 39.64 -5.96 6.43
CA THR A 622 39.12 -6.18 5.08
C THR A 622 37.59 -6.12 5.12
N THR A 623 37.03 -4.96 4.80
CA THR A 623 35.58 -4.80 4.64
C THR A 623 35.09 -5.73 3.51
N PRO A 624 33.94 -6.41 3.66
CA PRO A 624 33.37 -7.20 2.58
C PRO A 624 33.14 -6.42 1.28
N SER A 625 33.21 -7.12 0.15
CA SER A 625 32.70 -6.61 -1.12
C SER A 625 31.18 -6.54 -1.08
N SER A 626 30.58 -5.62 -1.83
CA SER A 626 29.12 -5.47 -1.90
C SER A 626 28.38 -6.71 -2.42
N THR A 627 29.11 -7.63 -3.05
CA THR A 627 28.65 -8.96 -3.48
C THR A 627 28.61 -10.03 -2.38
N ASN A 628 29.29 -9.83 -1.25
CA ASN A 628 29.38 -10.81 -0.16
C ASN A 628 28.53 -10.45 1.08
N ASP A 629 28.06 -9.21 1.21
CA ASP A 629 27.33 -8.69 2.38
C ASP A 629 25.90 -9.24 2.57
N GLY A 630 25.46 -10.23 1.78
CA GLY A 630 24.09 -10.77 1.80
C GLY A 630 23.01 -9.84 1.22
N VAL A 631 23.28 -8.53 1.17
CA VAL A 631 22.50 -7.47 0.50
C VAL A 631 22.26 -7.76 -1.00
N ALA A 632 23.05 -8.63 -1.60
CA ALA A 632 22.84 -9.18 -2.95
C ALA A 632 22.32 -10.63 -2.92
N GLY A 633 21.06 -10.81 -2.49
CA GLY A 633 20.38 -12.10 -2.30
C GLY A 633 20.07 -12.92 -3.57
N ALA A 634 21.12 -13.25 -4.33
CA ALA A 634 21.23 -14.19 -5.45
C ALA A 634 19.96 -14.81 -6.08
N ARG A 635 19.68 -14.47 -7.35
CA ARG A 635 19.18 -15.42 -8.37
C ARG A 635 19.60 -15.03 -9.79
N GLY A 636 20.69 -15.65 -10.27
CA GLY A 636 21.09 -15.55 -11.68
C GLY A 636 20.11 -16.28 -12.61
N ARG A 637 19.90 -15.75 -13.83
CA ARG A 637 19.08 -16.40 -14.86
C ARG A 637 19.90 -17.46 -15.61
N GLY A 638 19.42 -18.70 -15.61
CA GLY A 638 19.76 -19.73 -16.62
C GLY A 638 21.18 -20.30 -16.56
N ALA A 639 21.30 -21.60 -16.30
CA ALA A 639 22.59 -22.29 -16.34
C ALA A 639 23.07 -22.55 -17.78
N ALA A 640 24.37 -22.44 -18.00
CA ALA A 640 25.07 -23.11 -19.10
C ALA A 640 26.16 -24.01 -18.50
N SER A 641 26.01 -25.33 -18.66
CA SER A 641 27.00 -26.30 -18.15
C SER A 641 28.16 -26.45 -19.12
N ALA A 642 29.38 -26.26 -18.64
CA ALA A 642 30.60 -26.64 -19.35
C ALA A 642 31.56 -27.33 -18.38
N ARG A 643 31.77 -28.64 -18.56
CA ARG A 643 32.84 -29.38 -17.87
C ARG A 643 34.19 -28.95 -18.45
N GLY A 644 35.18 -28.76 -17.58
CA GLY A 644 36.42 -28.08 -17.94
C GLY A 644 37.38 -28.88 -18.81
N SER A 645 38.46 -28.21 -19.20
CA SER A 645 39.74 -28.82 -19.60
C SER A 645 40.86 -27.84 -19.25
N ALA A 646 41.99 -28.36 -18.78
CA ALA A 646 43.11 -27.55 -18.34
C ALA A 646 44.24 -27.62 -19.38
N SER A 647 44.67 -26.47 -19.92
CA SER A 647 46.00 -26.36 -20.53
C SER A 647 46.48 -24.91 -20.68
N ARG A 648 47.53 -24.58 -19.92
CA ARG A 648 48.81 -24.01 -20.38
C ARG A 648 48.81 -22.63 -21.08
N ALA A 649 49.70 -21.75 -20.61
CA ALA A 649 49.95 -20.44 -21.19
C ALA A 649 50.80 -20.47 -22.48
N SER A 650 50.69 -19.39 -23.28
CA SER A 650 51.73 -18.96 -24.23
C SER A 650 51.79 -17.43 -24.30
N SER A 651 52.99 -16.87 -24.37
CA SER A 651 53.25 -15.45 -24.61
C SER A 651 53.06 -15.07 -26.08
N GLY A 652 52.71 -13.81 -26.36
CA GLY A 652 52.54 -13.30 -27.73
C GLY A 652 52.60 -11.79 -27.82
N SER A 653 53.80 -11.23 -27.93
CA SER A 653 54.04 -9.80 -28.22
C SER A 653 53.94 -9.51 -29.72
N GLY A 654 53.21 -8.48 -30.13
CA GLY A 654 53.08 -8.10 -31.54
C GLY A 654 52.70 -6.63 -31.76
N THR A 655 53.69 -5.77 -32.02
CA THR A 655 53.48 -4.37 -32.41
C THR A 655 53.54 -4.19 -33.91
N ALA A 656 52.51 -3.58 -34.50
CA ALA A 656 52.59 -2.87 -35.78
C ALA A 656 51.47 -1.82 -35.87
N ALA A 657 51.67 -0.77 -36.68
CA ALA A 657 50.70 0.31 -36.91
C ALA A 657 50.54 0.58 -38.42
N GLN A 658 49.78 1.62 -38.78
CA GLN A 658 49.46 2.15 -40.14
C GLN A 658 48.13 1.69 -40.75
N LYS A 659 47.41 2.51 -41.53
CA LYS A 659 47.23 3.99 -41.55
C LYS A 659 46.12 4.34 -42.57
N ASN A 660 45.36 5.41 -42.32
CA ASN A 660 44.66 6.24 -43.35
C ASN A 660 43.52 5.57 -44.18
N SER A 661 42.60 6.31 -44.84
CA SER A 661 42.37 7.78 -44.91
C SER A 661 41.01 8.19 -45.52
N THR A 662 40.45 9.31 -45.01
CA THR A 662 39.65 10.36 -45.74
C THR A 662 38.28 9.99 -46.35
N ALA A 663 37.37 10.93 -46.69
CA ALA A 663 37.40 12.41 -46.78
C ALA A 663 36.07 13.04 -46.26
N ALA A 664 36.02 14.23 -45.61
CA ALA A 664 35.91 15.61 -46.15
C ALA A 664 34.61 15.92 -46.93
N GLY A 665 34.02 17.13 -46.98
CA GLY A 665 34.26 18.50 -46.43
C GLY A 665 33.16 19.46 -47.01
N ARG A 666 32.93 20.74 -46.68
CA ARG A 666 33.56 21.84 -45.90
C ARG A 666 32.40 22.69 -45.29
N ARG A 667 32.48 23.36 -44.13
CA ARG A 667 33.11 24.67 -43.78
C ARG A 667 32.85 25.86 -44.74
N SER A 668 32.24 26.93 -44.19
CA SER A 668 32.68 28.33 -44.34
C SER A 668 32.06 29.23 -43.24
N ALA A 669 32.56 30.45 -43.01
CA ALA A 669 32.14 31.35 -41.91
C ALA A 669 32.49 32.84 -42.17
N SER A 670 31.87 33.77 -41.44
CA SER A 670 32.26 35.19 -41.34
C SER A 670 31.77 35.85 -40.03
N ALA A 671 32.34 37.01 -39.67
CA ALA A 671 32.16 37.69 -38.37
C ALA A 671 31.04 38.78 -38.37
N GLY A 672 30.70 39.30 -37.18
CA GLY A 672 29.82 40.48 -36.98
C GLY A 672 30.57 41.71 -36.43
N PRO A 673 29.86 42.73 -35.91
CA PRO A 673 30.44 43.76 -35.02
C PRO A 673 29.61 44.02 -33.73
N SER A 674 30.00 45.06 -32.96
CA SER A 674 29.77 45.19 -31.50
C SER A 674 28.62 46.13 -31.04
N ALA A 675 28.40 46.22 -29.72
CA ALA A 675 27.31 46.92 -29.00
C ALA A 675 27.53 48.45 -28.77
N PRO A 676 26.53 49.16 -28.19
CA PRO A 676 26.72 49.77 -26.85
C PRO A 676 25.47 49.71 -25.90
N PRO A 677 25.55 50.18 -24.62
CA PRO A 677 24.57 49.82 -23.56
C PRO A 677 23.96 50.96 -22.68
N VAL A 678 22.92 50.61 -21.89
CA VAL A 678 22.28 51.30 -20.73
C VAL A 678 21.62 52.70 -20.98
N PRO A 679 20.67 53.18 -20.13
CA PRO A 679 20.99 53.76 -18.80
C PRO A 679 20.02 53.41 -17.64
N VAL A 680 20.44 53.76 -16.42
CA VAL A 680 19.63 53.81 -15.19
C VAL A 680 19.51 55.28 -14.74
N ALA A 681 18.42 55.66 -14.07
CA ALA A 681 18.24 56.99 -13.46
C ALA A 681 17.66 56.88 -12.04
N LEU A 682 17.81 57.97 -11.26
CA LEU A 682 17.60 58.01 -9.80
C LEU A 682 16.23 58.60 -9.38
N GLY A 683 15.89 58.49 -8.09
CA GLY A 683 14.63 58.97 -7.49
C GLY A 683 14.51 60.50 -7.32
N PRO A 684 13.56 60.99 -6.50
CA PRO A 684 13.76 60.92 -5.03
C PRO A 684 12.49 60.68 -4.17
N ASP A 685 12.67 60.58 -2.85
CA ASP A 685 11.62 60.48 -1.82
C ASP A 685 10.89 61.82 -1.52
N THR A 686 9.60 61.74 -1.19
CA THR A 686 8.94 62.48 -0.09
C THR A 686 7.65 61.76 0.37
N GLY A 687 7.42 61.64 1.68
CA GLY A 687 6.11 61.27 2.28
C GLY A 687 5.28 62.52 2.65
N PRO A 688 4.33 62.48 3.63
CA PRO A 688 3.99 61.38 4.56
C PRO A 688 2.46 61.14 4.77
N VAL A 689 2.10 60.28 5.74
CA VAL A 689 0.74 59.98 6.31
C VAL A 689 -0.32 59.44 5.32
N GLU A 690 -1.39 58.73 5.74
CA GLU A 690 -2.05 58.60 7.06
C GLU A 690 -2.32 57.13 7.48
N ALA A 691 -2.88 56.91 8.67
CA ALA A 691 -2.96 55.60 9.32
C ALA A 691 -4.39 55.10 9.58
N GLY A 692 -4.58 53.78 9.45
CA GLY A 692 -5.76 53.06 9.93
C GLY A 692 -5.64 51.56 9.66
N GLY A 693 -5.86 50.64 10.62
CA GLY A 693 -6.23 50.87 12.01
C GLY A 693 -7.03 49.72 12.61
N TYR A 694 -6.52 48.49 12.57
CA TYR A 694 -7.20 47.32 13.15
C TYR A 694 -6.32 46.57 14.16
N THR A 695 -6.94 46.10 15.23
CA THR A 695 -6.29 45.65 16.47
C THR A 695 -6.00 44.15 16.48
N VAL A 696 -4.75 43.78 16.77
CA VAL A 696 -4.37 42.37 17.02
C VAL A 696 -4.80 41.98 18.43
N ASN A 697 -5.95 41.32 18.53
CA ASN A 697 -6.48 40.83 19.81
C ASN A 697 -5.67 39.59 20.25
N ARG A 698 -4.82 39.73 21.29
CA ARG A 698 -4.08 38.59 21.85
C ARG A 698 -5.04 37.65 22.58
N VAL A 699 -5.30 36.47 22.00
CA VAL A 699 -5.95 35.36 22.70
C VAL A 699 -4.90 34.30 23.06
N SER A 700 -4.86 33.89 24.31
CA SER A 700 -3.71 33.16 24.89
C SER A 700 -3.55 31.73 24.37
N ALA A 701 -2.38 31.43 23.81
CA ALA A 701 -1.94 30.08 23.42
C ALA A 701 -1.65 29.19 24.65
N ALA A 702 -2.71 28.84 25.40
CA ALA A 702 -2.61 28.07 26.66
C ALA A 702 -3.72 27.03 26.87
N ARG A 703 -4.62 26.80 25.88
CA ARG A 703 -5.71 25.81 25.98
C ARG A 703 -5.59 24.60 25.04
N GLY A 704 -4.69 24.63 24.06
CA GLY A 704 -4.57 23.57 23.03
C GLY A 704 -3.98 22.23 23.47
N LEU A 705 -3.38 22.13 24.67
CA LEU A 705 -2.61 20.95 25.09
C LEU A 705 -3.38 19.93 25.96
N ARG A 706 -4.67 20.13 26.25
CA ARG A 706 -5.44 19.22 27.14
C ARG A 706 -6.51 18.37 26.47
N ASP A 707 -6.95 18.70 25.25
CA ASP A 707 -8.09 18.04 24.60
C ASP A 707 -7.69 16.77 23.82
N SER A 708 -6.48 16.75 23.24
CA SER A 708 -6.02 15.69 22.34
C SER A 708 -5.66 14.35 23.01
N ALA A 709 -5.60 14.29 24.34
CA ALA A 709 -5.16 13.11 25.10
C ALA A 709 -6.30 12.30 25.72
N GLY A 710 -7.56 12.76 25.63
CA GLY A 710 -8.70 12.19 26.35
C GLY A 710 -9.53 11.15 25.59
N ARG A 711 -9.17 10.77 24.37
CA ARG A 711 -10.02 9.96 23.46
C ARG A 711 -9.25 8.84 22.75
N ILE A 712 -9.05 7.72 23.46
CA ILE A 712 -9.02 6.31 22.99
C ILE A 712 -8.53 5.45 24.17
N ALA A 713 -9.45 4.81 24.90
CA ALA A 713 -9.19 3.74 25.87
C ALA A 713 -10.53 3.10 26.30
N LEU A 714 -10.50 1.78 26.59
CA LEU A 714 -11.66 0.93 26.93
C LEU A 714 -12.67 0.76 25.77
N GLY A 715 -13.20 -0.42 25.47
CA GLY A 715 -12.99 -1.79 25.99
C GLY A 715 -14.02 -2.72 25.32
N ALA A 716 -14.11 -4.03 25.58
CA ALA A 716 -13.20 -5.00 26.22
C ALA A 716 -13.66 -6.40 25.76
N GLY A 717 -12.85 -7.44 25.95
CA GLY A 717 -13.30 -8.83 25.75
C GLY A 717 -13.84 -9.46 27.04
N VAL A 718 -14.76 -10.42 26.93
CA VAL A 718 -14.78 -11.74 27.62
C VAL A 718 -16.18 -12.38 27.50
N MET A 719 -16.19 -13.63 27.05
CA MET A 719 -17.18 -14.65 27.42
C MET A 719 -16.42 -15.97 27.61
N THR A 720 -16.79 -16.77 28.61
CA THR A 720 -15.97 -17.90 29.09
C THR A 720 -16.75 -19.19 29.33
N ALA A 721 -16.03 -20.31 29.12
CA ALA A 721 -16.29 -21.67 29.60
C ALA A 721 -17.38 -22.51 28.89
N GLY A 722 -17.11 -23.82 28.82
CA GLY A 722 -17.91 -24.86 28.14
C GLY A 722 -17.49 -25.08 26.68
N SER A 723 -17.13 -26.29 26.21
CA SER A 723 -17.01 -27.59 26.88
C SER A 723 -15.92 -28.45 26.18
N GLY A 724 -15.52 -29.58 26.76
CA GLY A 724 -14.35 -30.36 26.29
C GLY A 724 -14.67 -31.59 25.44
N LEU A 725 -13.66 -32.05 24.67
CA LEU A 725 -13.64 -33.24 23.80
C LEU A 725 -14.54 -33.12 22.54
N PRO A 726 -14.13 -33.65 21.35
CA PRO A 726 -13.53 -34.99 21.20
C PRO A 726 -12.30 -35.09 20.28
N LEU A 727 -11.19 -35.59 20.82
CA LEU A 727 -10.05 -36.11 20.04
C LEU A 727 -10.30 -37.51 19.42
N LEU A 728 -11.54 -38.02 19.50
CA LEU A 728 -11.90 -39.39 19.10
C LEU A 728 -12.49 -39.52 17.68
N LEU A 729 -13.05 -38.46 17.09
CA LEU A 729 -13.59 -38.54 15.72
C LEU A 729 -12.49 -38.67 14.65
N GLY A 730 -11.35 -37.99 14.84
CA GLY A 730 -10.23 -38.03 13.89
C GLY A 730 -9.60 -39.43 13.73
N TRP A 731 -9.72 -40.29 14.74
CA TRP A 731 -9.22 -41.68 14.68
C TRP A 731 -10.16 -42.61 13.90
N LEU A 732 -11.48 -42.43 14.05
CA LEU A 732 -12.49 -43.20 13.31
C LEU A 732 -12.44 -42.91 11.79
N ILE A 733 -12.23 -41.66 11.39
CA ILE A 733 -12.14 -41.26 9.97
C ILE A 733 -10.94 -41.91 9.28
N ARG A 734 -9.75 -41.92 9.91
CA ARG A 734 -8.54 -42.58 9.35
C ARG A 734 -8.78 -44.07 9.06
N ARG A 735 -9.57 -44.75 9.89
CA ARG A 735 -9.84 -46.18 9.76
C ARG A 735 -10.87 -46.53 8.68
N GLN A 736 -11.70 -45.59 8.23
CA GLN A 736 -12.56 -45.77 7.05
C GLN A 736 -11.87 -45.39 5.73
N LEU A 737 -10.86 -44.51 5.76
CA LEU A 737 -10.13 -44.08 4.55
C LEU A 737 -8.94 -44.98 4.16
N GLY A 738 -8.60 -45.99 4.97
CA GLY A 738 -7.57 -46.99 4.64
C GLY A 738 -6.11 -46.49 4.68
N LEU A 739 -5.86 -45.31 5.27
CA LEU A 739 -4.56 -44.63 5.24
C LEU A 739 -3.66 -45.00 6.44
N ASP A 740 -3.35 -46.29 6.62
CA ASP A 740 -2.45 -46.78 7.68
C ASP A 740 -1.34 -47.70 7.08
N PRO A 741 -0.06 -47.28 7.04
CA PRO A 741 0.94 -47.91 6.18
C PRO A 741 1.69 -49.08 6.85
N ARG A 742 1.40 -50.34 6.47
CA ARG A 742 2.24 -51.52 6.76
C ARG A 742 2.19 -52.59 5.65
N ALA A 743 3.37 -52.97 5.11
CA ALA A 743 3.60 -54.10 4.19
C ALA A 743 2.86 -53.99 2.82
N VAL A 744 3.17 -54.65 1.69
CA VAL A 744 4.17 -55.66 1.24
C VAL A 744 4.18 -55.61 -0.32
N VAL A 745 5.21 -55.89 -1.14
CA VAL A 745 6.66 -56.18 -0.99
C VAL A 745 7.39 -55.84 -2.33
N LEU A 746 8.66 -56.22 -2.55
CA LEU A 746 9.42 -56.04 -3.80
C LEU A 746 8.76 -56.62 -5.07
N ARG A 747 8.98 -55.97 -6.21
CA ARG A 747 9.48 -56.60 -7.45
C ARG A 747 10.25 -55.61 -8.31
#